data_AF-A0A1B8CHS3-F1
#
_entry.id   AF-A0A1B8CHS3-F1
#
_cell.length_a   1.000
_cell.length_b   1.000
_cell.length_c   1.000
_cell.angle_alpha   90.00
_cell.angle_beta   90.00
_cell.angle_gamma   90.00
#
_symmetry.space_group_name_H-M   'P 1'
#
loop_
_entity.id
_entity.type
_entity.pdbx_description
1 polymer ?
#
loop_
_entity_poly.entity_id
_entity_poly.type
_entity_poly.pdbx_seq_one_letter_code
_entity_poly.pdbx_strand_id
1 'polypeptide(L)'
;MAMADRLSDEEAAHPTSGAGIRTSTESLERPHPHTDTTASSSDLSAPRFIQEDGTYRKYPWIPTRVQRYSKAVARWTKGPQPPRRQHIKPLFPKIQEAPIRFLDTYVPKKKARLALLLFFYLCWGLTFGLMLRYSTMAADIGSYGQPVSIDCGATFWSSGNSCGLQGSDCRPFEGTSLAFRCPASCAGYKVLNPRAVGTQEINYASLVIGGPPEDTSKDPRATYRGDSFLCQAAIHAGVITDSEGGCGVVSKNGAASSFTSSQANGIKSIGFDSHFPLSFVFQPDVTCSAKDMRWPILAVSVIFTSILSLFVTCPSVFFFTIFTTIFIHVGLVSDPPTHSSILDLLQILVSRFLPAMFVAFVFYTFSICRTLRGLTAQVEKTILWLGGCWVGSLTNYTFDFIPIQRLTPHDLEQQPGAKAALAFIAIILIAIVVQQIWYFRLEGRLLRYLSFYAVILVGIIVCICIPGLNLRIHHYILAILLIPGTSMQTRPSLLYQGILLGLFINGIARWGFDSLLQTDAALLDDAQHNSKLPTLLPPAIKLSTAATTSNSNITFTWPDLETSFDGVSILVNDVERFRGFVDDEPRNGRGFMWERQPGLDVNEYFRFAFMQGTATLDYTKAGTWTKDGKWVEMAPGPSRRVRREERGGGVLGEAR
;
A
#
# COMPACT_ATOMS: atom_id res chain seq x y z
N MET A 1 -24.24 25.48 3.11
CA MET A 1 -24.76 24.85 1.87
C MET A 1 -25.01 25.85 0.72
N ALA A 2 -25.04 27.17 0.93
CA ALA A 2 -25.26 28.17 -0.14
C ALA A 2 -23.97 28.80 -0.75
N MET A 3 -22.78 28.53 -0.19
CA MET A 3 -21.53 29.13 -0.66
C MET A 3 -20.87 28.38 -1.83
N ALA A 4 -21.19 27.09 -2.04
CA ALA A 4 -20.58 26.28 -3.09
C ALA A 4 -21.21 26.51 -4.48
N ASP A 5 -22.50 26.85 -4.56
CA ASP A 5 -23.16 27.15 -5.84
C ASP A 5 -22.76 28.54 -6.39
N ARG A 6 -22.53 29.53 -5.51
CA ARG A 6 -22.19 30.91 -5.93
C ARG A 6 -20.85 31.03 -6.65
N LEU A 7 -19.89 30.16 -6.40
CA LEU A 7 -18.58 30.19 -7.08
C LEU A 7 -18.61 29.55 -8.48
N SER A 8 -19.73 28.93 -8.88
CA SER A 8 -19.85 28.25 -10.19
C SER A 8 -20.78 28.94 -11.19
N ASP A 9 -21.58 29.91 -10.75
CA ASP A 9 -22.61 30.56 -11.57
C ASP A 9 -22.19 31.93 -12.14
N GLU A 10 -21.02 32.48 -11.76
CA GLU A 10 -20.58 33.81 -12.22
C GLU A 10 -20.02 33.84 -13.66
N GLU A 11 -20.09 32.72 -14.40
CA GLU A 11 -19.55 32.63 -15.77
C GLU A 11 -20.60 32.20 -16.82
N ALA A 12 -21.88 32.42 -16.53
CA ALA A 12 -22.99 32.17 -17.46
C ALA A 12 -23.95 33.37 -17.55
N ALA A 13 -23.55 34.43 -18.25
CA ALA A 13 -24.46 35.49 -18.68
C ALA A 13 -24.84 35.32 -20.17
N HIS A 14 -26.12 35.04 -20.41
CA HIS A 14 -26.80 35.11 -21.70
C HIS A 14 -27.19 36.56 -22.04
N PRO A 15 -27.29 36.96 -23.32
CA PRO A 15 -28.05 38.16 -23.70
C PRO A 15 -29.50 37.79 -24.05
N THR A 16 -30.46 38.49 -23.43
CA THR A 16 -31.90 38.44 -23.77
C THR A 16 -32.27 39.54 -24.78
N SER A 17 -33.26 39.23 -25.62
CA SER A 17 -33.83 40.09 -26.65
C SER A 17 -34.70 41.22 -26.11
N GLY A 18 -34.75 42.35 -26.82
CA GLY A 18 -35.78 43.38 -26.65
C GLY A 18 -36.14 44.01 -28.00
N ALA A 19 -37.41 43.89 -28.40
CA ALA A 19 -37.99 44.54 -29.56
C ALA A 19 -38.48 45.96 -29.19
N GLY A 20 -38.36 46.91 -30.12
CA GLY A 20 -38.92 48.27 -30.02
C GLY A 20 -38.96 48.95 -31.38
N ILE A 21 -40.14 49.45 -31.75
CA ILE A 21 -40.55 50.01 -33.04
C ILE A 21 -40.27 51.54 -33.13
N ARG A 22 -39.94 52.00 -34.34
CA ARG A 22 -39.95 53.35 -34.96
C ARG A 22 -40.39 54.58 -34.14
N THR A 23 -39.63 55.68 -34.29
CA THR A 23 -40.10 56.99 -34.81
C THR A 23 -38.94 57.88 -35.29
N SER A 24 -39.26 58.74 -36.26
CA SER A 24 -38.43 59.66 -37.06
C SER A 24 -38.10 60.99 -36.38
N THR A 25 -36.96 61.62 -36.72
CA THR A 25 -36.85 63.08 -36.96
C THR A 25 -35.51 63.51 -37.61
N GLU A 26 -35.68 64.27 -38.70
CA GLU A 26 -34.88 65.27 -39.42
C GLU A 26 -33.42 65.68 -39.07
N SER A 27 -32.64 65.77 -40.16
CA SER A 27 -31.70 66.81 -40.63
C SER A 27 -30.62 67.44 -39.73
N LEU A 28 -29.35 67.39 -40.19
CA LEU A 28 -28.59 68.60 -40.57
C LEU A 28 -27.25 68.28 -41.29
N GLU A 29 -27.07 68.98 -42.41
CA GLU A 29 -25.91 69.33 -43.26
C GLU A 29 -24.47 68.81 -43.02
N ARG A 30 -23.77 68.68 -44.17
CA ARG A 30 -22.35 68.36 -44.48
C ARG A 30 -21.40 69.58 -44.22
N PRO A 31 -20.04 69.52 -44.35
CA PRO A 31 -19.33 69.14 -45.59
C PRO A 31 -17.96 68.43 -45.48
N HIS A 32 -17.57 67.86 -46.62
CA HIS A 32 -16.26 67.28 -46.97
C HIS A 32 -15.11 68.31 -47.03
N PRO A 33 -13.87 67.81 -47.18
CA PRO A 33 -13.14 68.17 -48.39
C PRO A 33 -12.50 66.99 -49.13
N HIS A 34 -12.51 67.12 -50.45
CA HIS A 34 -11.79 66.33 -51.46
C HIS A 34 -10.28 66.61 -51.42
N THR A 35 -9.46 65.60 -51.75
CA THR A 35 -8.39 65.77 -52.77
C THR A 35 -7.98 64.41 -53.35
N ASP A 36 -7.95 64.37 -54.68
CA ASP A 36 -7.56 63.26 -55.55
C ASP A 36 -6.07 62.93 -55.47
N THR A 37 -5.68 61.66 -55.73
CA THR A 37 -4.67 61.36 -56.77
C THR A 37 -4.70 59.90 -57.23
N THR A 38 -4.32 59.76 -58.49
CA THR A 38 -4.42 58.65 -59.43
C THR A 38 -3.49 57.46 -59.22
N ALA A 39 -3.89 56.34 -59.85
CA ALA A 39 -3.27 55.02 -59.94
C ALA A 39 -1.76 54.96 -60.26
N SER A 40 -1.10 53.92 -59.74
CA SER A 40 -0.20 53.10 -60.56
C SER A 40 -0.13 51.66 -60.02
N SER A 41 -0.35 50.70 -60.90
CA SER A 41 -0.12 49.27 -60.71
C SER A 41 1.34 48.93 -60.93
N SER A 42 1.98 48.25 -59.98
CA SER A 42 3.15 47.42 -60.25
C SER A 42 3.08 46.15 -59.41
N ASP A 43 2.59 45.09 -60.04
CA ASP A 43 2.77 43.71 -59.63
C ASP A 43 4.27 43.39 -59.52
N LEU A 44 4.73 43.13 -58.30
CA LEU A 44 5.83 42.22 -58.02
C LEU A 44 5.47 41.47 -56.74
N SER A 45 4.79 40.34 -56.93
CA SER A 45 4.50 39.37 -55.88
C SER A 45 5.83 38.74 -55.42
N ALA A 46 6.44 39.35 -54.41
CA ALA A 46 7.55 38.73 -53.70
C ALA A 46 7.12 37.35 -53.19
N PRO A 47 7.93 36.29 -53.35
CA PRO A 47 7.59 34.96 -52.84
C PRO A 47 7.31 35.05 -51.34
N ARG A 48 6.29 34.33 -50.87
CA ARG A 48 5.72 34.41 -49.51
C ARG A 48 6.73 34.30 -48.36
N PHE A 49 7.97 33.84 -48.62
CA PHE A 49 9.04 33.81 -47.64
C PHE A 49 9.67 35.19 -47.36
N ILE A 50 9.68 36.13 -48.32
CA ILE A 50 10.29 37.47 -48.17
C ILE A 50 9.34 38.44 -47.45
N GLN A 51 8.02 38.26 -47.57
CA GLN A 51 7.04 39.11 -46.86
C GLN A 51 6.93 38.82 -45.36
N GLU A 52 7.38 37.67 -44.85
CA GLU A 52 7.39 37.39 -43.40
C GLU A 52 8.57 38.02 -42.65
N ASP A 53 9.64 38.44 -43.35
CA ASP A 53 10.87 38.97 -42.74
C ASP A 53 10.75 40.45 -42.27
N GLY A 54 9.67 41.15 -42.65
CA GLY A 54 9.40 42.53 -42.24
C GLY A 54 8.75 42.70 -40.86
N THR A 55 8.49 41.63 -40.12
CA THR A 55 7.86 41.73 -38.78
C THR A 55 8.90 41.85 -37.67
N TYR A 56 8.86 42.97 -36.95
CA TYR A 56 9.70 43.29 -35.79
C TYR A 56 10.00 42.05 -34.93
N ARG A 57 11.25 41.57 -34.97
CA ARG A 57 11.70 40.40 -34.24
C ARG A 57 11.79 40.73 -32.75
N LYS A 58 10.75 40.38 -31.98
CA LYS A 58 10.68 40.61 -30.53
C LYS A 58 11.88 40.01 -29.76
N TYR A 59 12.52 38.96 -30.27
CA TYR A 59 13.71 38.32 -29.70
C TYR A 59 14.69 37.88 -30.81
N PRO A 60 15.71 38.69 -31.15
CA PRO A 60 16.62 38.42 -32.28
C PRO A 60 17.58 37.25 -32.06
N TRP A 61 17.81 36.82 -30.81
CA TRP A 61 18.71 35.71 -30.46
C TRP A 61 18.11 34.30 -30.63
N ILE A 62 16.81 34.19 -30.94
CA ILE A 62 16.15 32.88 -31.09
C ILE A 62 16.16 32.48 -32.58
N PRO A 63 16.67 31.27 -32.94
CA PRO A 63 16.64 30.79 -34.31
C PRO A 63 15.22 30.78 -34.90
N THR A 64 15.06 31.16 -36.18
CA THR A 64 13.75 31.24 -36.87
C THR A 64 12.95 29.94 -36.78
N ARG A 65 13.62 28.79 -36.91
CA ARG A 65 12.99 27.46 -36.77
C ARG A 65 12.39 27.29 -35.38
N VAL A 66 13.14 27.60 -34.33
CA VAL A 66 12.68 27.52 -32.93
C VAL A 66 11.50 28.46 -32.69
N GLN A 67 11.53 29.68 -33.26
CA GLN A 67 10.43 30.64 -33.15
C GLN A 67 9.17 30.17 -33.88
N ARG A 68 9.30 29.51 -35.03
CA ARG A 68 8.17 28.94 -35.78
C ARG A 68 7.55 27.75 -35.03
N TYR A 69 8.37 26.84 -34.53
CA TYR A 69 7.91 25.70 -33.73
C TYR A 69 7.29 26.16 -32.41
N SER A 70 7.85 27.14 -31.72
CA SER A 70 7.29 27.65 -30.46
C SER A 70 5.93 28.33 -30.67
N LYS A 71 5.76 29.12 -31.73
CA LYS A 71 4.46 29.68 -32.13
C LYS A 71 3.46 28.60 -32.52
N ALA A 72 3.89 27.51 -33.16
CA ALA A 72 3.03 26.38 -33.50
C ALA A 72 2.59 25.61 -32.25
N VAL A 73 3.51 25.31 -31.33
CA VAL A 73 3.22 24.66 -30.04
C VAL A 73 2.30 25.53 -29.20
N ALA A 74 2.56 26.83 -29.07
CA ALA A 74 1.70 27.76 -28.32
C ALA A 74 0.29 27.88 -28.91
N ARG A 75 0.13 27.77 -30.24
CA ARG A 75 -1.19 27.68 -30.88
C ARG A 75 -1.84 26.33 -30.63
N TRP A 76 -1.08 25.24 -30.69
CA TRP A 76 -1.59 23.89 -30.43
C TRP A 76 -2.07 23.73 -28.99
N THR A 77 -1.34 24.22 -27.99
CA THR A 77 -1.66 24.08 -26.56
C THR A 77 -2.91 24.83 -26.14
N LYS A 78 -3.26 25.93 -26.83
CA LYS A 78 -4.52 26.67 -26.61
C LYS A 78 -5.77 25.85 -26.96
N GLY A 79 -5.63 24.86 -27.84
CA GLY A 79 -6.75 24.04 -28.29
C GLY A 79 -7.65 24.74 -29.32
N PRO A 80 -8.80 24.12 -29.66
CA PRO A 80 -9.76 24.68 -30.61
C PRO A 80 -10.51 25.89 -30.03
N GLN A 81 -10.91 26.82 -30.91
CA GLN A 81 -11.84 27.91 -30.59
C GLN A 81 -13.10 27.77 -31.46
N PRO A 82 -14.30 27.60 -30.87
CA PRO A 82 -14.60 27.51 -29.43
C PRO A 82 -14.13 26.18 -28.79
N PRO A 83 -13.89 26.16 -27.46
CA PRO A 83 -13.50 24.95 -26.75
C PRO A 83 -14.60 23.89 -26.82
N ARG A 84 -14.22 22.62 -26.98
CA ARG A 84 -15.13 21.47 -27.09
C ARG A 84 -15.22 20.75 -25.75
N ARG A 85 -16.20 21.12 -24.94
CA ARG A 85 -16.48 20.46 -23.66
C ARG A 85 -16.90 19.00 -23.87
N GLN A 86 -16.28 18.08 -23.14
CA GLN A 86 -16.63 16.66 -23.24
C GLN A 86 -17.92 16.39 -22.47
N HIS A 87 -18.78 15.55 -23.05
CA HIS A 87 -20.01 15.06 -22.41
C HIS A 87 -20.25 13.62 -22.86
N ILE A 88 -20.60 12.76 -21.91
CA ILE A 88 -20.88 11.35 -22.20
C ILE A 88 -22.30 11.26 -22.75
N LYS A 89 -22.42 10.85 -24.02
CA LYS A 89 -23.69 10.39 -24.57
C LYS A 89 -23.95 8.96 -24.08
N PRO A 90 -25.02 8.69 -23.31
CA PRO A 90 -25.25 7.38 -22.73
C PRO A 90 -25.40 6.29 -23.81
N LEU A 91 -24.79 5.13 -23.59
CA LEU A 91 -25.04 3.93 -24.38
C LEU A 91 -26.40 3.37 -23.98
N PHE A 92 -27.28 3.18 -24.96
CA PHE A 92 -28.68 2.79 -24.75
C PHE A 92 -29.42 3.71 -23.77
N PRO A 93 -29.72 4.97 -24.16
CA PRO A 93 -30.29 5.98 -23.26
C PRO A 93 -31.54 5.54 -22.49
N LYS A 94 -32.40 4.72 -23.11
CA LYS A 94 -33.60 4.17 -22.46
C LYS A 94 -33.28 3.35 -21.21
N ILE A 95 -32.20 2.55 -21.25
CA ILE A 95 -31.78 1.71 -20.12
C ILE A 95 -31.12 2.58 -19.05
N GLN A 96 -30.26 3.51 -19.47
CA GLN A 96 -29.49 4.39 -18.59
C GLN A 96 -30.38 5.32 -17.76
N GLU A 97 -31.46 5.82 -18.37
CA GLU A 97 -32.41 6.74 -17.73
C GLU A 97 -33.55 6.01 -17.01
N ALA A 98 -33.72 4.71 -17.20
CA ALA A 98 -34.82 3.95 -16.59
C ALA A 98 -34.89 4.09 -15.06
N PRO A 99 -33.78 4.01 -14.29
CA PRO A 99 -33.81 4.23 -12.84
C PRO A 99 -34.28 5.63 -12.45
N ILE A 100 -33.87 6.65 -13.22
CA ILE A 100 -34.23 8.05 -13.00
C ILE A 100 -35.73 8.23 -13.23
N ARG A 101 -36.23 7.75 -14.38
CA ARG A 101 -37.66 7.83 -14.73
C ARG A 101 -38.54 7.08 -13.74
N PHE A 102 -38.10 5.92 -13.27
CA PHE A 102 -38.79 5.18 -12.22
C PHE A 102 -38.94 6.04 -10.95
N LEU A 103 -37.85 6.64 -10.46
CA LEU A 103 -37.90 7.49 -9.27
C LEU A 103 -38.73 8.77 -9.48
N ASP A 104 -38.66 9.36 -10.67
CA ASP A 104 -39.48 10.52 -11.05
C ASP A 104 -40.98 10.19 -11.12
N THR A 105 -41.33 8.97 -11.50
CA THR A 105 -42.72 8.50 -11.62
C THR A 105 -43.31 8.17 -10.25
N TYR A 106 -42.61 7.37 -9.43
CA TYR A 106 -43.17 6.85 -8.17
C TYR A 106 -42.87 7.73 -6.95
N VAL A 107 -41.77 8.51 -6.96
CA VAL A 107 -41.36 9.35 -5.82
C VAL A 107 -40.98 10.77 -6.29
N PRO A 108 -41.93 11.56 -6.86
CA PRO A 108 -41.63 12.87 -7.43
C PRO A 108 -41.29 13.94 -6.37
N LYS A 109 -41.84 13.83 -5.15
CA LYS A 109 -41.69 14.85 -4.11
C LYS A 109 -40.30 14.81 -3.47
N LYS A 110 -39.61 15.96 -3.39
CA LYS A 110 -38.27 16.09 -2.75
C LYS A 110 -38.22 15.56 -1.32
N LYS A 111 -39.25 15.83 -0.51
CA LYS A 111 -39.34 15.33 0.88
C LYS A 111 -39.42 13.80 0.93
N ALA A 112 -40.18 13.18 0.02
CA ALA A 112 -40.29 11.73 -0.08
C ALA A 112 -38.98 11.09 -0.54
N ARG A 113 -38.24 11.73 -1.48
CA ARG A 113 -36.89 11.29 -1.87
C ARG A 113 -35.90 11.36 -0.72
N LEU A 114 -35.93 12.43 0.06
CA LEU A 114 -35.09 12.56 1.25
C LEU A 114 -35.42 11.48 2.28
N ALA A 115 -36.71 11.25 2.56
CA ALA A 115 -37.14 10.19 3.48
C ALA A 115 -36.71 8.79 2.99
N LEU A 116 -36.86 8.50 1.69
CA LEU A 116 -36.40 7.25 1.09
C LEU A 116 -34.87 7.08 1.21
N LEU A 117 -34.10 8.15 0.98
CA LEU A 117 -32.65 8.13 1.11
C LEU A 117 -32.21 7.88 2.56
N LEU A 118 -32.84 8.54 3.53
CA LEU A 118 -32.56 8.33 4.95
C LEU A 118 -32.93 6.91 5.41
N PHE A 119 -34.06 6.38 4.93
CA PHE A 119 -34.45 4.99 5.16
C PHE A 119 -33.43 4.02 4.55
N PHE A 120 -32.96 4.29 3.33
CA PHE A 120 -31.92 3.50 2.68
C PHE A 120 -30.60 3.48 3.49
N TYR A 121 -30.18 4.63 4.03
CA TYR A 121 -29.01 4.72 4.91
C TYR A 121 -29.21 3.94 6.21
N LEU A 122 -30.40 4.02 6.80
CA LEU A 122 -30.74 3.25 7.99
C LEU A 122 -30.67 1.74 7.71
N CYS A 123 -31.24 1.28 6.59
CA CYS A 123 -31.19 -0.13 6.17
C CYS A 123 -29.75 -0.61 5.94
N TRP A 124 -28.93 0.18 5.26
CA TRP A 124 -27.52 -0.15 5.07
C TRP A 124 -26.77 -0.18 6.41
N GLY A 125 -26.92 0.85 7.25
CA GLY A 125 -26.26 0.93 8.55
C GLY A 125 -26.66 -0.20 9.50
N LEU A 126 -27.95 -0.59 9.51
CA LEU A 126 -28.42 -1.75 10.28
C LEU A 126 -27.87 -3.07 9.74
N THR A 127 -27.95 -3.32 8.43
CA THR A 127 -27.46 -4.58 7.85
C THR A 127 -25.94 -4.70 8.02
N PHE A 128 -25.19 -3.65 7.68
CA PHE A 128 -23.75 -3.58 7.88
C PHE A 128 -23.36 -3.73 9.36
N GLY A 129 -24.01 -2.99 10.27
CA GLY A 129 -23.73 -3.04 11.71
C GLY A 129 -24.06 -4.38 12.35
N LEU A 130 -25.18 -5.01 11.97
CA LEU A 130 -25.56 -6.33 12.47
C LEU A 130 -24.62 -7.41 11.94
N MET A 131 -24.21 -7.36 10.66
CA MET A 131 -23.25 -8.29 10.10
C MET A 131 -21.85 -8.10 10.69
N LEU A 132 -21.41 -6.86 10.90
CA LEU A 132 -20.15 -6.56 11.57
C LEU A 132 -20.18 -7.09 13.00
N ARG A 133 -21.27 -6.84 13.75
CA ARG A 133 -21.46 -7.39 15.09
C ARG A 133 -21.41 -8.92 15.07
N TYR A 134 -22.15 -9.56 14.17
CA TYR A 134 -22.11 -11.02 13.99
C TYR A 134 -20.69 -11.50 13.68
N SER A 135 -19.96 -10.78 12.83
CA SER A 135 -18.58 -11.13 12.50
C SER A 135 -17.66 -11.05 13.70
N THR A 136 -17.86 -10.11 14.63
CA THR A 136 -17.04 -9.96 15.84
C THR A 136 -17.43 -10.93 16.96
N MET A 137 -18.65 -11.48 16.92
CA MET A 137 -19.13 -12.45 17.90
C MET A 137 -18.59 -13.84 17.55
N ALA A 138 -17.32 -14.09 17.86
CA ALA A 138 -16.81 -15.46 17.90
C ALA A 138 -17.31 -16.14 19.18
N ALA A 139 -17.91 -17.32 19.05
CA ALA A 139 -18.23 -18.14 20.21
C ALA A 139 -16.95 -18.48 20.97
N ASP A 140 -17.05 -18.55 22.29
CA ASP A 140 -15.94 -18.97 23.15
C ASP A 140 -15.50 -20.40 22.78
N ILE A 141 -14.19 -20.61 22.62
CA ILE A 141 -13.63 -21.95 22.38
C ILE A 141 -13.41 -22.63 23.73
N GLY A 142 -14.50 -23.13 24.33
CA GLY A 142 -14.44 -23.92 25.56
C GLY A 142 -13.69 -23.22 26.69
N SER A 143 -12.55 -23.79 27.11
CA SER A 143 -11.71 -23.24 28.17
C SER A 143 -10.64 -22.23 27.69
N TYR A 144 -10.54 -21.97 26.39
CA TYR A 144 -9.49 -21.13 25.80
C TYR A 144 -9.90 -19.66 25.62
N GLY A 145 -11.16 -19.32 25.85
CA GLY A 145 -11.67 -17.97 25.71
C GLY A 145 -12.04 -17.60 24.26
N GLN A 146 -12.36 -16.32 24.08
CA GLN A 146 -12.71 -15.79 22.77
C GLN A 146 -11.48 -15.70 21.84
N PRO A 147 -11.60 -16.17 20.57
CA PRO A 147 -10.53 -16.06 19.59
C PRO A 147 -10.10 -14.62 19.32
N VAL A 148 -8.80 -14.36 19.41
CA VAL A 148 -8.20 -13.07 19.06
C VAL A 148 -7.94 -13.02 17.55
N SER A 149 -8.35 -11.94 16.89
CA SER A 149 -8.08 -11.75 15.47
C SER A 149 -6.62 -11.34 15.25
N ILE A 150 -5.92 -12.03 14.36
CA ILE A 150 -4.51 -11.81 14.06
C ILE A 150 -4.30 -11.54 12.57
N ASP A 151 -3.25 -10.77 12.24
CA ASP A 151 -2.86 -10.50 10.86
C ASP A 151 -2.14 -11.71 10.22
N CYS A 152 -2.14 -11.80 8.89
CA CYS A 152 -1.48 -12.92 8.19
C CYS A 152 0.02 -13.06 8.49
N GLY A 153 0.68 -11.96 8.86
CA GLY A 153 2.10 -11.90 9.25
C GLY A 153 2.36 -12.10 10.74
N ALA A 154 1.36 -12.47 11.55
CA ALA A 154 1.54 -12.67 12.98
C ALA A 154 2.45 -13.87 13.28
N THR A 155 3.40 -13.66 14.19
CA THR A 155 4.39 -14.65 14.64
C THR A 155 4.53 -14.60 16.15
N PHE A 156 4.93 -15.71 16.80
CA PHE A 156 5.28 -15.66 18.22
C PHE A 156 6.71 -15.16 18.48
N TRP A 157 7.58 -15.30 17.49
CA TRP A 157 8.95 -14.80 17.52
C TRP A 157 9.11 -13.67 16.51
N SER A 158 9.07 -12.44 17.01
CA SER A 158 9.07 -11.24 16.17
C SER A 158 10.42 -11.01 15.47
N SER A 159 10.39 -10.26 14.37
CA SER A 159 11.57 -10.07 13.54
C SER A 159 12.58 -9.07 14.09
N GLY A 160 13.84 -9.21 13.67
CA GLY A 160 14.89 -8.24 13.98
C GLY A 160 15.23 -8.18 15.46
N ASN A 161 15.47 -9.35 16.07
CA ASN A 161 15.85 -9.55 17.48
C ASN A 161 14.99 -8.81 18.52
N SER A 162 13.74 -8.50 18.20
CA SER A 162 12.82 -7.86 19.14
C SER A 162 12.39 -8.79 20.28
N CYS A 163 12.81 -10.05 20.27
CA CYS A 163 12.64 -10.97 21.40
C CYS A 163 13.71 -10.80 22.49
N GLY A 164 14.68 -9.91 22.29
CA GLY A 164 15.72 -9.63 23.29
C GLY A 164 16.73 -10.76 23.50
N LEU A 165 17.64 -10.53 24.45
CA LEU A 165 18.70 -11.47 24.80
C LEU A 165 18.09 -12.78 25.36
N GLN A 166 18.53 -13.92 24.84
CA GLN A 166 17.97 -15.25 25.15
C GLN A 166 16.47 -15.41 24.81
N GLY A 167 15.88 -14.47 24.04
CA GLY A 167 14.44 -14.47 23.77
C GLY A 167 13.57 -14.05 24.95
N SER A 168 14.11 -13.29 25.91
CA SER A 168 13.41 -12.85 27.13
C SER A 168 12.03 -12.26 26.86
N ASP A 169 11.89 -11.50 25.79
CA ASP A 169 10.71 -10.67 25.52
C ASP A 169 9.62 -11.42 24.74
N CYS A 170 9.94 -12.63 24.27
CA CYS A 170 9.00 -13.53 23.60
C CYS A 170 8.52 -14.69 24.49
N ARG A 171 8.81 -14.60 25.80
CA ARG A 171 8.31 -15.53 26.81
C ARG A 171 6.80 -15.36 27.04
N PRO A 172 6.13 -16.38 27.58
CA PRO A 172 6.62 -17.72 27.89
C PRO A 172 6.82 -18.57 26.62
N PHE A 173 7.73 -19.55 26.69
CA PHE A 173 8.02 -20.45 25.56
C PHE A 173 7.15 -21.70 25.51
N GLU A 174 6.48 -22.03 26.62
CA GLU A 174 5.69 -23.24 26.78
C GLU A 174 4.50 -22.97 27.70
N GLY A 175 3.48 -23.81 27.63
CA GLY A 175 2.37 -23.81 28.60
C GLY A 175 1.33 -22.72 28.39
N THR A 176 1.44 -21.95 27.29
CA THR A 176 0.40 -20.99 26.90
C THR A 176 -0.26 -21.40 25.60
N SER A 177 -1.58 -21.38 25.61
CA SER A 177 -2.42 -21.59 24.44
C SER A 177 -3.13 -20.28 24.06
N LEU A 178 -3.31 -20.06 22.77
CA LEU A 178 -4.00 -18.90 22.22
C LEU A 178 -5.10 -19.39 21.28
N ALA A 179 -6.34 -19.01 21.56
CA ALA A 179 -7.42 -19.06 20.59
C ALA A 179 -7.21 -17.91 19.59
N PHE A 180 -7.01 -18.24 18.32
CA PHE A 180 -6.74 -17.26 17.28
C PHE A 180 -7.80 -17.32 16.18
N ARG A 181 -7.92 -16.21 15.43
CA ARG A 181 -8.70 -16.12 14.21
C ARG A 181 -7.87 -15.47 13.11
N CYS A 182 -7.77 -16.19 12.00
CA CYS A 182 -7.07 -15.77 10.81
C CYS A 182 -8.03 -15.30 9.72
N PRO A 183 -7.65 -14.25 8.99
CA PRO A 183 -8.40 -13.82 7.84
C PRO A 183 -8.23 -14.78 6.66
N ALA A 184 -9.13 -14.68 5.68
CA ALA A 184 -9.00 -15.37 4.40
C ALA A 184 -7.84 -14.79 3.56
N SER A 185 -7.35 -15.59 2.61
CA SER A 185 -6.30 -15.25 1.64
C SER A 185 -4.91 -14.98 2.24
N CYS A 186 -4.58 -15.62 3.38
CA CYS A 186 -3.25 -15.50 3.99
C CYS A 186 -2.16 -16.31 3.29
N ALA A 187 -2.48 -17.29 2.45
CA ALA A 187 -1.47 -18.08 1.72
C ALA A 187 -0.64 -17.23 0.76
N GLY A 188 -1.20 -16.11 0.26
CA GLY A 188 -0.50 -15.16 -0.60
C GLY A 188 0.47 -14.22 0.11
N TYR A 189 0.43 -14.15 1.45
CA TYR A 189 1.29 -13.26 2.23
C TYR A 189 2.76 -13.69 2.13
N LYS A 190 3.66 -12.75 1.94
CA LYS A 190 5.08 -13.04 1.66
C LYS A 190 5.99 -12.21 2.53
N VAL A 191 7.13 -12.79 2.86
CA VAL A 191 8.27 -12.06 3.39
C VAL A 191 8.77 -11.08 2.32
N LEU A 192 8.77 -9.79 2.64
CA LEU A 192 9.22 -8.72 1.72
C LEU A 192 10.68 -8.29 1.94
N ASN A 193 11.25 -8.63 3.10
CA ASN A 193 12.63 -8.35 3.46
C ASN A 193 13.33 -9.67 3.83
N PRO A 194 14.55 -9.96 3.37
CA PRO A 194 15.16 -11.26 3.54
C PRO A 194 15.16 -11.78 4.98
N ARG A 195 14.83 -13.07 5.14
CA ARG A 195 14.79 -13.77 6.43
C ARG A 195 15.76 -14.94 6.44
N ALA A 196 16.71 -14.87 7.37
CA ALA A 196 17.63 -15.95 7.64
C ALA A 196 16.94 -17.13 8.35
N VAL A 197 17.17 -18.35 7.85
CA VAL A 197 16.79 -19.62 8.51
C VAL A 197 17.93 -20.61 8.32
N GLY A 198 18.75 -20.83 9.35
CA GLY A 198 19.98 -21.61 9.20
C GLY A 198 20.92 -20.96 8.19
N THR A 199 21.34 -21.67 7.14
CA THR A 199 22.13 -21.09 6.01
C THR A 199 21.28 -20.49 4.90
N GLN A 200 19.95 -20.67 4.94
CA GLN A 200 19.03 -20.22 3.90
C GLN A 200 18.62 -18.76 4.12
N GLU A 201 18.31 -18.07 3.02
CA GLU A 201 17.78 -16.71 3.00
C GLU A 201 16.46 -16.70 2.23
N ILE A 202 15.37 -16.43 2.93
CA ILE A 202 14.00 -16.51 2.42
C ILE A 202 13.54 -15.11 2.06
N ASN A 203 13.23 -14.88 0.78
CA ASN A 203 12.68 -13.62 0.29
C ASN A 203 11.55 -13.89 -0.73
N TYR A 204 10.52 -13.04 -0.73
CA TYR A 204 9.31 -13.18 -1.56
C TYR A 204 8.59 -14.54 -1.47
N ALA A 205 8.67 -15.19 -0.31
CA ALA A 205 8.08 -16.50 -0.03
C ALA A 205 7.37 -16.54 1.33
N SER A 206 6.61 -17.60 1.57
CA SER A 206 5.97 -17.91 2.86
C SER A 206 7.03 -18.24 3.92
N LEU A 207 6.88 -17.69 5.14
CA LEU A 207 7.72 -18.02 6.29
C LEU A 207 7.01 -19.06 7.16
N VAL A 208 7.05 -20.31 6.75
CA VAL A 208 6.55 -21.45 7.55
C VAL A 208 7.71 -22.40 7.73
N ILE A 209 8.15 -22.62 8.96
CA ILE A 209 9.33 -23.42 9.28
C ILE A 209 8.88 -24.61 10.13
N GLY A 210 9.10 -25.81 9.62
CA GLY A 210 8.60 -27.06 10.20
C GLY A 210 7.33 -27.59 9.54
N GLY A 211 6.84 -28.70 10.08
CA GLY A 211 5.84 -29.53 9.43
C GLY A 211 5.56 -30.79 10.25
N PRO A 212 4.75 -31.71 9.71
CA PRO A 212 4.58 -33.03 10.33
C PRO A 212 5.94 -33.73 10.44
N PRO A 213 6.19 -34.45 11.54
CA PRO A 213 7.43 -35.20 11.70
C PRO A 213 7.54 -36.30 10.65
N GLU A 214 8.78 -36.67 10.30
CA GLU A 214 9.03 -37.79 9.37
C GLU A 214 8.51 -39.12 9.92
N ASP A 215 8.56 -39.30 11.24
CA ASP A 215 8.01 -40.44 11.96
C ASP A 215 6.71 -40.03 12.67
N THR A 216 5.58 -40.40 12.07
CA THR A 216 4.23 -40.11 12.57
C THR A 216 3.80 -41.03 13.73
N SER A 217 4.65 -41.99 14.15
CA SER A 217 4.31 -42.97 15.19
C SER A 217 4.27 -42.42 16.61
N LYS A 218 4.95 -41.30 16.89
CA LYS A 218 5.02 -40.69 18.23
C LYS A 218 3.96 -39.63 18.46
N ASP A 219 3.98 -38.60 17.62
CA ASP A 219 2.99 -37.51 17.62
C ASP A 219 2.78 -37.08 16.15
N PRO A 220 1.57 -37.26 15.58
CA PRO A 220 1.32 -36.87 14.20
C PRO A 220 1.23 -35.36 14.01
N ARG A 221 1.24 -34.55 15.09
CA ARG A 221 1.07 -33.10 15.00
C ARG A 221 2.28 -32.43 14.37
N ALA A 222 2.00 -31.54 13.42
CA ALA A 222 3.02 -30.68 12.85
C ALA A 222 3.55 -29.69 13.88
N THR A 223 4.88 -29.64 14.00
CA THR A 223 5.59 -28.73 14.91
C THR A 223 6.21 -27.60 14.10
N TYR A 224 5.91 -26.36 14.47
CA TYR A 224 6.36 -25.16 13.77
C TYR A 224 7.28 -24.32 14.65
N ARG A 225 8.30 -23.69 14.03
CA ARG A 225 9.20 -22.75 14.71
C ARG A 225 8.48 -21.45 15.02
N GLY A 226 8.78 -20.82 16.16
CA GLY A 226 8.05 -19.65 16.69
C GLY A 226 7.97 -18.43 15.78
N ASP A 227 8.88 -18.29 14.81
CA ASP A 227 8.92 -17.21 13.82
C ASP A 227 8.12 -17.52 12.54
N SER A 228 7.44 -18.66 12.48
CA SER A 228 6.53 -18.99 11.38
C SER A 228 5.28 -18.12 11.42
N PHE A 229 4.79 -17.70 10.25
CA PHE A 229 3.50 -17.02 10.11
C PHE A 229 2.36 -17.93 10.57
N LEU A 230 1.68 -17.54 11.65
CA LEU A 230 0.74 -18.39 12.36
C LEU A 230 -0.44 -18.81 11.48
N CYS A 231 -0.99 -17.89 10.68
CA CYS A 231 -2.09 -18.19 9.76
C CYS A 231 -1.69 -19.12 8.61
N GLN A 232 -0.47 -18.96 8.08
CA GLN A 232 0.04 -19.84 7.03
C GLN A 232 0.38 -21.22 7.58
N ALA A 233 0.96 -21.30 8.78
CA ALA A 233 1.18 -22.56 9.47
C ALA A 233 -0.15 -23.29 9.76
N ALA A 234 -1.22 -22.56 10.09
CA ALA A 234 -2.56 -23.13 10.30
C ALA A 234 -3.16 -23.68 9.00
N ILE A 235 -3.00 -22.98 7.87
CA ILE A 235 -3.39 -23.49 6.54
C ILE A 235 -2.57 -24.73 6.19
N HIS A 236 -1.24 -24.66 6.37
CA HIS A 236 -0.34 -25.79 6.12
C HIS A 236 -0.71 -27.02 6.96
N ALA A 237 -1.06 -26.83 8.23
CA ALA A 237 -1.53 -27.88 9.13
C ALA A 237 -2.95 -28.40 8.81
N GLY A 238 -3.71 -27.71 7.97
CA GLY A 238 -5.10 -28.07 7.64
C GLY A 238 -6.13 -27.68 8.72
N VAL A 239 -5.76 -26.80 9.66
CA VAL A 239 -6.65 -26.31 10.72
C VAL A 239 -7.68 -25.32 10.15
N ILE A 240 -7.26 -24.51 9.18
CA ILE A 240 -8.10 -23.54 8.49
C ILE A 240 -7.89 -23.63 6.98
N THR A 241 -8.79 -23.03 6.20
CA THR A 241 -8.66 -22.95 4.74
C THR A 241 -8.28 -21.54 4.29
N ASP A 242 -7.55 -21.41 3.19
CA ASP A 242 -7.20 -20.10 2.65
C ASP A 242 -8.44 -19.32 2.15
N SER A 243 -9.45 -20.01 1.64
CA SER A 243 -10.66 -19.38 1.08
C SER A 243 -11.57 -18.75 2.13
N GLU A 244 -11.75 -19.39 3.29
CA GLU A 244 -12.67 -18.95 4.33
C GLU A 244 -11.98 -18.30 5.53
N GLY A 245 -10.64 -18.41 5.60
CA GLY A 245 -9.91 -18.18 6.84
C GLY A 245 -10.37 -19.17 7.91
N GLY A 246 -10.38 -18.73 9.17
CA GLY A 246 -10.97 -19.52 10.24
C GLY A 246 -10.35 -19.22 11.60
N CYS A 247 -10.60 -20.11 12.54
CA CYS A 247 -10.12 -20.01 13.90
C CYS A 247 -9.64 -21.37 14.40
N GLY A 248 -8.74 -21.34 15.36
CA GLY A 248 -8.20 -22.53 15.98
C GLY A 248 -7.51 -22.19 17.29
N VAL A 249 -6.95 -23.22 17.93
CA VAL A 249 -6.13 -23.03 19.13
C VAL A 249 -4.71 -23.47 18.81
N VAL A 250 -3.77 -22.57 19.07
CA VAL A 250 -2.34 -22.85 18.99
C VAL A 250 -1.77 -22.92 20.39
N SER A 251 -0.82 -23.82 20.62
CA SER A 251 -0.15 -23.99 21.91
C SER A 251 1.35 -23.92 21.73
N LYS A 252 2.00 -23.10 22.57
CA LYS A 252 3.46 -23.05 22.62
C LYS A 252 3.97 -24.32 23.31
N ASN A 253 4.90 -25.02 22.66
CA ASN A 253 5.37 -26.35 23.03
C ASN A 253 6.86 -26.35 23.44
N GLY A 254 7.39 -25.20 23.87
CA GLY A 254 8.76 -25.09 24.35
C GLY A 254 9.82 -25.29 23.27
N ALA A 255 11.00 -25.71 23.69
CA ALA A 255 12.13 -25.92 22.80
C ALA A 255 11.94 -27.18 21.97
N ALA A 256 12.18 -27.07 20.66
CA ALA A 256 12.15 -28.19 19.73
C ALA A 256 13.39 -28.17 18.84
N SER A 257 13.74 -29.33 18.31
CA SER A 257 14.85 -29.53 17.38
C SER A 257 14.38 -30.24 16.12
N SER A 258 15.03 -29.96 14.99
CA SER A 258 14.81 -30.64 13.71
C SER A 258 13.38 -30.45 13.18
N PHE A 259 13.19 -29.33 12.48
CA PHE A 259 11.94 -28.96 11.83
C PHE A 259 11.95 -29.49 10.39
N THR A 260 11.07 -30.45 10.08
CA THR A 260 10.97 -31.07 8.76
C THR A 260 10.27 -30.15 7.75
N SER A 261 10.80 -30.10 6.52
CA SER A 261 10.15 -29.43 5.38
C SER A 261 9.12 -30.33 4.74
N SER A 262 7.95 -29.79 4.41
CA SER A 262 6.87 -30.50 3.72
C SER A 262 6.08 -29.58 2.82
N GLN A 263 5.24 -30.16 1.97
CA GLN A 263 4.26 -29.43 1.16
C GLN A 263 2.86 -29.88 1.57
N ALA A 264 2.03 -28.97 2.05
CA ALA A 264 0.64 -29.25 2.41
C ALA A 264 -0.24 -28.03 2.14
N ASN A 265 -1.47 -28.27 1.67
CA ASN A 265 -2.51 -27.24 1.47
C ASN A 265 -2.03 -25.99 0.70
N GLY A 266 -1.20 -26.18 -0.33
CA GLY A 266 -0.68 -25.10 -1.17
C GLY A 266 0.52 -24.33 -0.59
N ILE A 267 1.00 -24.68 0.61
CA ILE A 267 2.15 -24.03 1.27
C ILE A 267 3.33 -24.99 1.33
N LYS A 268 4.52 -24.49 0.97
CA LYS A 268 5.79 -25.19 1.15
C LYS A 268 6.44 -24.70 2.43
N SER A 269 6.67 -25.58 3.40
CA SER A 269 7.41 -25.23 4.59
C SER A 269 8.92 -25.38 4.40
N ILE A 270 9.68 -24.69 5.26
CA ILE A 270 11.14 -24.62 5.26
C ILE A 270 11.66 -25.56 6.34
N GLY A 271 12.70 -26.33 6.02
CA GLY A 271 13.37 -27.19 6.97
C GLY A 271 14.39 -26.43 7.81
N PHE A 272 14.54 -26.80 9.08
CA PHE A 272 15.56 -26.27 9.98
C PHE A 272 16.13 -27.40 10.84
N ASP A 273 17.37 -27.79 10.57
CA ASP A 273 18.10 -28.92 11.15
C ASP A 273 18.84 -28.56 12.44
N SER A 274 18.23 -27.69 13.26
CA SER A 274 18.77 -27.31 14.57
C SER A 274 17.67 -27.07 15.59
N HIS A 275 18.06 -26.64 16.78
CA HIS A 275 17.18 -26.37 17.90
C HIS A 275 16.75 -24.91 17.95
N PHE A 276 15.52 -24.68 18.41
CA PHE A 276 14.96 -23.34 18.62
C PHE A 276 14.16 -23.32 19.93
N PRO A 277 14.25 -22.26 20.76
CA PRO A 277 13.67 -22.25 22.11
C PRO A 277 12.14 -22.19 22.14
N LEU A 278 11.51 -21.80 21.03
CA LEU A 278 10.06 -21.64 20.94
C LEU A 278 9.49 -22.36 19.72
N SER A 279 8.70 -23.39 19.97
CA SER A 279 7.90 -24.07 18.97
C SER A 279 6.42 -23.99 19.32
N PHE A 280 5.57 -24.25 18.35
CA PHE A 280 4.14 -24.35 18.58
C PHE A 280 3.50 -25.46 17.75
N VAL A 281 2.37 -25.94 18.25
CA VAL A 281 1.52 -26.96 17.63
C VAL A 281 0.06 -26.49 17.66
N PHE A 282 -0.72 -26.96 16.71
CA PHE A 282 -2.17 -26.72 16.71
C PHE A 282 -2.90 -27.83 17.47
N GLN A 283 -3.90 -27.45 18.24
CA GLN A 283 -4.73 -28.42 18.96
C GLN A 283 -5.73 -29.07 18.00
N PRO A 284 -5.82 -30.41 17.98
CA PRO A 284 -6.80 -31.11 17.16
C PRO A 284 -8.23 -30.90 17.70
N ASP A 285 -9.23 -31.20 16.87
CA ASP A 285 -10.65 -31.28 17.25
C ASP A 285 -11.26 -30.00 17.85
N VAL A 286 -10.65 -28.85 17.59
CA VAL A 286 -11.21 -27.55 17.94
C VAL A 286 -12.35 -27.21 16.98
N THR A 287 -13.59 -27.26 17.48
CA THR A 287 -14.75 -26.81 16.72
C THR A 287 -14.90 -25.31 16.84
N CYS A 288 -14.56 -24.58 15.77
CA CYS A 288 -14.77 -23.15 15.72
C CYS A 288 -15.50 -22.75 14.42
N SER A 289 -16.68 -22.16 14.57
CA SER A 289 -17.55 -21.78 13.45
C SER A 289 -17.27 -20.36 12.92
N ALA A 290 -16.26 -19.66 13.47
CA ALA A 290 -15.97 -18.29 13.06
C ALA A 290 -15.31 -18.29 11.68
N LYS A 291 -16.07 -17.87 10.68
CA LYS A 291 -15.58 -17.64 9.31
C LYS A 291 -15.23 -16.18 9.10
N ASP A 292 -14.38 -15.89 8.12
CA ASP A 292 -14.14 -14.52 7.69
C ASP A 292 -15.39 -13.95 6.99
N MET A 293 -15.94 -12.87 7.53
CA MET A 293 -17.17 -12.26 7.02
C MET A 293 -16.91 -11.11 6.03
N ARG A 294 -15.65 -10.84 5.67
CA ARG A 294 -15.31 -9.73 4.77
C ARG A 294 -16.02 -9.81 3.43
N TRP A 295 -16.08 -11.00 2.82
CA TRP A 295 -16.64 -11.16 1.47
C TRP A 295 -18.16 -10.98 1.46
N PRO A 296 -18.93 -11.59 2.39
CA PRO A 296 -20.36 -11.30 2.47
C PRO A 296 -20.69 -9.84 2.81
N ILE A 297 -19.95 -9.22 3.72
CA ILE A 297 -20.16 -7.79 4.06
C ILE A 297 -19.79 -6.90 2.87
N LEU A 298 -18.78 -7.26 2.09
CA LEU A 298 -18.40 -6.59 0.85
C LEU A 298 -19.52 -6.70 -0.18
N ALA A 299 -20.08 -7.90 -0.39
CA ALA A 299 -21.20 -8.10 -1.32
C ALA A 299 -22.39 -7.20 -0.97
N VAL A 300 -22.75 -7.11 0.31
CA VAL A 300 -23.80 -6.18 0.78
C VAL A 300 -23.43 -4.73 0.46
N SER A 301 -22.22 -4.30 0.80
CA SER A 301 -21.79 -2.91 0.56
C SER A 301 -21.74 -2.56 -0.93
N VAL A 302 -21.30 -3.48 -1.79
CA VAL A 302 -21.31 -3.32 -3.25
C VAL A 302 -22.74 -3.24 -3.79
N ILE A 303 -23.66 -4.08 -3.33
CA ILE A 303 -25.07 -4.04 -3.75
C ILE A 303 -25.71 -2.71 -3.36
N PHE A 304 -25.57 -2.27 -2.11
CA PHE A 304 -26.14 -1.02 -1.63
C PHE A 304 -25.54 0.19 -2.38
N THR A 305 -24.22 0.26 -2.53
CA THR A 305 -23.59 1.35 -3.29
C THR A 305 -23.99 1.34 -4.77
N SER A 306 -24.19 0.16 -5.37
CA SER A 306 -24.65 0.03 -6.76
C SER A 306 -26.09 0.51 -6.94
N ILE A 307 -27.00 0.12 -6.04
CA ILE A 307 -28.38 0.62 -6.05
C ILE A 307 -28.37 2.14 -5.88
N LEU A 308 -27.66 2.67 -4.90
CA LEU A 308 -27.53 4.11 -4.70
C LEU A 308 -27.00 4.81 -5.97
N SER A 309 -25.95 4.26 -6.58
CA SER A 309 -25.36 4.78 -7.80
C SER A 309 -26.38 4.87 -8.94
N LEU A 310 -27.21 3.84 -9.13
CA LEU A 310 -28.19 3.82 -10.22
C LEU A 310 -29.29 4.86 -10.06
N PHE A 311 -29.73 5.13 -8.82
CA PHE A 311 -30.90 6.00 -8.56
C PHE A 311 -30.55 7.45 -8.18
N VAL A 312 -29.31 7.73 -7.73
CA VAL A 312 -28.92 9.08 -7.30
C VAL A 312 -28.32 9.88 -8.46
N THR A 313 -28.98 10.99 -8.81
CA THR A 313 -28.52 11.94 -9.84
C THR A 313 -27.76 13.13 -9.28
N CYS A 314 -27.91 13.44 -7.98
CA CYS A 314 -27.21 14.55 -7.34
C CYS A 314 -25.72 14.19 -7.11
N PRO A 315 -24.75 14.91 -7.72
CA PRO A 315 -23.34 14.56 -7.62
C PRO A 315 -22.79 14.57 -6.19
N SER A 316 -23.23 15.51 -5.34
CA SER A 316 -22.75 15.63 -3.96
C SER A 316 -23.23 14.45 -3.10
N VAL A 317 -24.53 14.15 -3.16
CA VAL A 317 -25.13 13.02 -2.45
C VAL A 317 -24.46 11.72 -2.89
N PHE A 318 -24.29 11.51 -4.20
CA PHE A 318 -23.60 10.33 -4.70
C PHE A 318 -22.15 10.24 -4.17
N PHE A 319 -21.35 11.28 -4.39
CA PHE A 319 -19.93 11.25 -4.04
C PHE A 319 -19.68 11.05 -2.55
N PHE A 320 -20.28 11.89 -1.69
CA PHE A 320 -20.01 11.85 -0.26
C PHE A 320 -20.54 10.58 0.40
N THR A 321 -21.67 10.03 -0.07
CA THR A 321 -22.17 8.76 0.43
C THR A 321 -21.28 7.60 0.00
N ILE A 322 -20.90 7.52 -1.28
CA ILE A 322 -20.00 6.46 -1.74
C ILE A 322 -18.65 6.53 -1.02
N PHE A 323 -18.06 7.73 -0.91
CA PHE A 323 -16.80 7.92 -0.18
C PHE A 323 -16.92 7.44 1.26
N THR A 324 -17.96 7.87 1.98
CA THR A 324 -18.16 7.51 3.40
C THR A 324 -18.39 6.01 3.57
N THR A 325 -19.27 5.41 2.75
CA THR A 325 -19.57 3.98 2.80
C THR A 325 -18.34 3.12 2.52
N ILE A 326 -17.59 3.43 1.44
CA ILE A 326 -16.38 2.66 1.10
C ILE A 326 -15.28 2.88 2.15
N PHE A 327 -15.11 4.10 2.67
CA PHE A 327 -14.12 4.37 3.72
C PHE A 327 -14.40 3.58 5.00
N ILE A 328 -15.65 3.57 5.47
CA ILE A 328 -16.07 2.76 6.62
C ILE A 328 -15.88 1.28 6.32
N HIS A 329 -16.25 0.82 5.13
CA HIS A 329 -16.12 -0.58 4.74
C HIS A 329 -14.66 -1.04 4.73
N VAL A 330 -13.76 -0.28 4.10
CA VAL A 330 -12.33 -0.64 4.05
C VAL A 330 -11.74 -0.66 5.45
N GLY A 331 -11.93 0.42 6.22
CA GLY A 331 -11.29 0.58 7.53
C GLY A 331 -11.85 -0.32 8.63
N LEU A 332 -13.06 -0.89 8.47
CA LEU A 332 -13.64 -1.82 9.45
C LEU A 332 -13.64 -3.28 9.02
N VAL A 333 -13.53 -3.57 7.71
CA VAL A 333 -13.83 -4.90 7.17
C VAL A 333 -12.76 -5.39 6.20
N SER A 334 -12.55 -4.72 5.07
CA SER A 334 -11.72 -5.28 3.99
C SER A 334 -10.22 -5.30 4.29
N ASP A 335 -9.74 -4.23 4.90
CA ASP A 335 -8.33 -4.00 5.21
C ASP A 335 -8.21 -3.05 6.43
N PRO A 336 -8.66 -3.50 7.62
CA PRO A 336 -8.61 -2.68 8.82
C PRO A 336 -7.15 -2.45 9.25
N PRO A 337 -6.82 -1.28 9.83
CA PRO A 337 -5.54 -1.11 10.51
C PRO A 337 -5.35 -2.11 11.65
N THR A 338 -4.10 -2.36 11.99
CA THR A 338 -3.73 -3.16 13.17
C THR A 338 -4.31 -2.49 14.42
N HIS A 339 -5.05 -3.27 15.22
CA HIS A 339 -5.83 -2.76 16.35
C HIS A 339 -5.90 -3.81 17.47
N SER A 340 -6.09 -3.35 18.70
CA SER A 340 -6.20 -4.21 19.89
C SER A 340 -7.65 -4.62 20.20
N SER A 341 -8.61 -3.77 19.85
CA SER A 341 -10.04 -3.98 20.10
C SER A 341 -10.89 -3.25 19.06
N ILE A 342 -12.19 -3.56 19.00
CA ILE A 342 -13.11 -2.85 18.11
C ILE A 342 -13.24 -1.36 18.44
N LEU A 343 -13.11 -0.99 19.72
CA LEU A 343 -13.17 0.42 20.14
C LEU A 343 -11.94 1.19 19.68
N ASP A 344 -10.76 0.57 19.78
CA ASP A 344 -9.50 1.09 19.23
C ASP A 344 -9.59 1.26 17.71
N LEU A 345 -10.13 0.26 17.00
CA LEU A 345 -10.37 0.34 15.56
C LEU A 345 -11.29 1.52 15.18
N LEU A 346 -12.38 1.73 15.93
CA LEU A 346 -13.30 2.85 15.71
C LEU A 346 -12.62 4.21 15.99
N GLN A 347 -11.81 4.30 17.04
CA GLN A 347 -11.01 5.49 17.33
C GLN A 347 -10.06 5.82 16.17
N ILE A 348 -9.32 4.83 15.67
CA ILE A 348 -8.41 4.98 14.53
C ILE A 348 -9.19 5.44 13.29
N LEU A 349 -10.31 4.79 12.98
CA LEU A 349 -11.14 5.14 11.82
C LEU A 349 -11.61 6.61 11.88
N VAL A 350 -12.16 7.04 13.01
CA VAL A 350 -12.67 8.40 13.20
C VAL A 350 -11.55 9.43 13.08
N SER A 351 -10.37 9.15 13.65
CA SER A 351 -9.20 10.04 13.56
C SER A 351 -8.74 10.29 12.12
N ARG A 352 -8.85 9.26 11.26
CA ARG A 352 -8.45 9.31 9.85
C ARG A 352 -9.55 9.88 8.94
N PHE A 353 -10.82 9.69 9.30
CA PHE A 353 -11.95 10.08 8.49
C PHE A 353 -12.06 11.61 8.30
N LEU A 354 -11.90 12.41 9.36
CA LEU A 354 -12.10 13.86 9.27
C LEU A 354 -11.14 14.56 8.31
N PRO A 355 -9.80 14.36 8.38
CA PRO A 355 -8.89 14.94 7.39
C PRO A 355 -9.13 14.35 5.99
N ALA A 356 -9.46 13.05 5.88
CA ALA A 356 -9.80 12.42 4.61
C ALA A 356 -11.03 13.06 3.95
N MET A 357 -12.05 13.40 4.73
CA MET A 357 -13.25 14.10 4.26
C MET A 357 -12.95 15.52 3.77
N PHE A 358 -12.01 16.23 4.37
CA PHE A 358 -11.55 17.52 3.87
C PHE A 358 -10.91 17.38 2.48
N VAL A 359 -10.01 16.39 2.31
CA VAL A 359 -9.41 16.11 1.00
C VAL A 359 -10.47 15.67 -0.01
N ALA A 360 -11.42 14.83 0.39
CA ALA A 360 -12.54 14.40 -0.44
C ALA A 360 -13.41 15.60 -0.88
N PHE A 361 -13.64 16.59 -0.01
CA PHE A 361 -14.32 17.83 -0.37
C PHE A 361 -13.55 18.65 -1.42
N VAL A 362 -12.22 18.71 -1.33
CA VAL A 362 -11.36 19.35 -2.34
C VAL A 362 -11.45 18.59 -3.67
N PHE A 363 -11.35 17.26 -3.66
CA PHE A 363 -11.52 16.43 -4.86
C PHE A 363 -12.89 16.65 -5.51
N TYR A 364 -13.95 16.67 -4.71
CA TYR A 364 -15.30 16.92 -5.16
C TYR A 364 -15.42 18.26 -5.88
N THR A 365 -15.03 19.33 -5.20
CA THR A 365 -15.21 20.70 -5.68
C THR A 365 -14.46 20.96 -6.99
N PHE A 366 -13.19 20.57 -7.06
CA PHE A 366 -12.32 20.96 -8.18
C PHE A 366 -12.29 19.95 -9.33
N SER A 367 -12.60 18.67 -9.08
CA SER A 367 -12.38 17.60 -10.06
C SER A 367 -13.63 16.75 -10.32
N ILE A 368 -14.20 16.14 -9.28
CA ILE A 368 -15.22 15.09 -9.42
C ILE A 368 -16.62 15.67 -9.72
N CYS A 369 -16.97 16.84 -9.19
CA CYS A 369 -18.25 17.47 -9.53
C CYS A 369 -18.36 17.71 -11.05
N ARG A 370 -17.27 18.07 -11.72
CA ARG A 370 -17.25 18.30 -13.17
C ARG A 370 -17.52 17.05 -14.00
N THR A 371 -17.07 15.88 -13.54
CA THR A 371 -17.27 14.60 -14.25
C THR A 371 -18.69 14.05 -14.03
N LEU A 372 -19.30 14.34 -12.88
CA LEU A 372 -20.61 13.80 -12.51
C LEU A 372 -21.79 14.73 -12.81
N ARG A 373 -21.59 16.05 -12.91
CA ARG A 373 -22.67 17.02 -13.14
C ARG A 373 -23.36 16.74 -14.49
N GLY A 374 -24.69 16.60 -14.45
CA GLY A 374 -25.51 16.33 -15.62
C GLY A 374 -25.32 14.95 -16.25
N LEU A 375 -24.67 14.00 -15.57
CA LEU A 375 -24.47 12.65 -16.11
C LEU A 375 -25.76 11.82 -16.01
N THR A 376 -26.35 11.48 -17.16
CA THR A 376 -27.54 10.61 -17.24
C THR A 376 -27.21 9.13 -17.46
N ALA A 377 -25.94 8.80 -17.75
CA ALA A 377 -25.46 7.44 -17.95
C ALA A 377 -25.27 6.69 -16.61
N GLN A 378 -26.37 6.30 -15.95
CA GLN A 378 -26.33 5.71 -14.61
C GLN A 378 -25.60 4.37 -14.54
N VAL A 379 -25.81 3.48 -15.52
CA VAL A 379 -25.15 2.16 -15.55
C VAL A 379 -23.66 2.33 -15.85
N GLU A 380 -23.29 3.24 -16.75
CA GLU A 380 -21.87 3.52 -17.04
C GLU A 380 -21.18 4.14 -15.82
N LYS A 381 -21.83 5.06 -15.11
CA LYS A 381 -21.33 5.63 -13.85
C LYS A 381 -21.11 4.52 -12.82
N THR A 382 -22.06 3.61 -12.66
CA THR A 382 -21.95 2.49 -11.71
C THR A 382 -20.80 1.55 -12.07
N ILE A 383 -20.68 1.14 -13.34
CA ILE A 383 -19.63 0.19 -13.74
C ILE A 383 -18.25 0.85 -13.72
N LEU A 384 -18.09 2.02 -14.34
CA LEU A 384 -16.78 2.64 -14.53
C LEU A 384 -16.32 3.37 -13.26
N TRP A 385 -17.15 4.26 -12.72
CA TRP A 385 -16.74 5.11 -11.60
C TRP A 385 -16.83 4.36 -10.27
N LEU A 386 -17.98 3.77 -9.95
CA LEU A 386 -18.14 3.01 -8.70
C LEU A 386 -17.35 1.70 -8.73
N GLY A 387 -17.42 0.94 -9.83
CA GLY A 387 -16.62 -0.28 -10.00
C GLY A 387 -15.12 0.00 -9.93
N GLY A 388 -14.64 1.06 -10.60
CA GLY A 388 -13.26 1.53 -10.47
C GLY A 388 -12.89 1.87 -9.01
N CYS A 389 -13.79 2.54 -8.28
CA CYS A 389 -13.58 2.88 -6.87
C CYS A 389 -13.44 1.63 -5.99
N TRP A 390 -14.31 0.63 -6.16
CA TRP A 390 -14.19 -0.63 -5.43
C TRP A 390 -12.90 -1.39 -5.77
N VAL A 391 -12.51 -1.41 -7.05
CA VAL A 391 -11.24 -2.02 -7.49
C VAL A 391 -10.06 -1.34 -6.81
N GLY A 392 -10.03 0.00 -6.79
CA GLY A 392 -8.96 0.75 -6.13
C GLY A 392 -8.95 0.61 -4.61
N SER A 393 -10.12 0.51 -3.97
CA SER A 393 -10.24 0.38 -2.51
C SER A 393 -9.82 -0.98 -1.98
N LEU A 394 -9.79 -2.00 -2.84
CA LEU A 394 -9.40 -3.37 -2.55
C LEU A 394 -8.03 -3.72 -3.14
N THR A 395 -7.09 -2.75 -3.16
CA THR A 395 -5.77 -2.90 -3.80
C THR A 395 -5.01 -4.15 -3.33
N ASN A 396 -5.18 -4.52 -2.07
CA ASN A 396 -4.60 -5.73 -1.45
C ASN A 396 -5.13 -7.05 -2.05
N TYR A 397 -6.20 -7.01 -2.83
CA TYR A 397 -6.72 -8.16 -3.59
C TYR A 397 -6.66 -7.94 -5.10
N THR A 398 -6.76 -6.70 -5.56
CA THR A 398 -6.91 -6.37 -6.99
C THR A 398 -5.60 -6.02 -7.69
N PHE A 399 -4.57 -5.58 -6.97
CA PHE A 399 -3.29 -5.20 -7.57
C PHE A 399 -2.09 -5.98 -7.00
N ASP A 400 -2.25 -6.71 -5.89
CA ASP A 400 -1.18 -7.52 -5.26
C ASP A 400 -0.63 -8.66 -6.14
N PHE A 401 -1.40 -9.11 -7.14
CA PHE A 401 -0.92 -10.10 -8.10
C PHE A 401 0.13 -9.54 -9.06
N ILE A 402 0.21 -8.21 -9.21
CA ILE A 402 1.20 -7.56 -10.07
C ILE A 402 2.56 -7.72 -9.38
N PRO A 403 3.57 -8.31 -10.05
CA PRO A 403 4.85 -8.61 -9.43
C PRO A 403 5.73 -7.34 -9.31
N ILE A 404 5.25 -6.31 -8.63
CA ILE A 404 5.98 -5.07 -8.35
C ILE A 404 5.66 -4.67 -6.91
N GLN A 405 6.44 -5.21 -5.98
CA GLN A 405 6.31 -4.84 -4.56
C GLN A 405 7.05 -3.54 -4.24
N ARG A 406 8.20 -3.32 -4.91
CA ARG A 406 9.04 -2.13 -4.76
C ARG A 406 9.68 -1.79 -6.11
N LEU A 407 9.91 -0.50 -6.34
CA LEU A 407 10.52 0.02 -7.57
C LEU A 407 12.06 0.14 -7.46
N THR A 408 12.70 -0.59 -6.55
CA THR A 408 14.16 -0.57 -6.45
C THR A 408 14.80 -1.47 -7.50
N PRO A 409 15.99 -1.14 -8.02
CA PRO A 409 16.68 -1.98 -9.01
C PRO A 409 16.87 -3.43 -8.53
N HIS A 410 17.21 -3.62 -7.26
CA HIS A 410 17.43 -4.92 -6.65
C HIS A 410 16.16 -5.78 -6.60
N ASP A 411 15.04 -5.20 -6.19
CA ASP A 411 13.76 -5.91 -6.08
C ASP A 411 13.22 -6.31 -7.47
N LEU A 412 13.40 -5.44 -8.48
CA LEU A 412 13.03 -5.73 -9.87
C LEU A 412 13.86 -6.85 -10.52
N GLU A 413 15.06 -7.13 -9.99
CA GLU A 413 15.91 -8.24 -10.44
C GLU A 413 15.55 -9.56 -9.77
N GLN A 414 15.21 -9.53 -8.48
CA GLN A 414 14.85 -10.73 -7.72
C GLN A 414 13.43 -11.22 -7.99
N GLN A 415 12.50 -10.31 -8.29
CA GLN A 415 11.11 -10.66 -8.47
C GLN A 415 10.81 -11.13 -9.91
N PRO A 416 10.38 -12.40 -10.12
CA PRO A 416 10.12 -12.92 -11.46
C PRO A 416 8.95 -12.17 -12.12
N GLY A 417 9.16 -11.71 -13.35
CA GLY A 417 8.15 -10.98 -14.14
C GLY A 417 8.03 -9.48 -13.85
N ALA A 418 8.76 -8.94 -12.86
CA ALA A 418 8.64 -7.54 -12.44
C ALA A 418 8.98 -6.53 -13.55
N LYS A 419 10.08 -6.76 -14.27
CA LYS A 419 10.51 -5.89 -15.39
C LYS A 419 9.47 -5.82 -16.52
N ALA A 420 8.86 -6.96 -16.85
CA ALA A 420 7.83 -7.04 -17.89
C ALA A 420 6.54 -6.33 -17.44
N ALA A 421 6.10 -6.56 -16.20
CA ALA A 421 4.95 -5.87 -15.62
C ALA A 421 5.15 -4.35 -15.58
N LEU A 422 6.35 -3.89 -15.18
CA LEU A 422 6.68 -2.47 -15.13
C LEU A 422 6.63 -1.81 -16.51
N ALA A 423 7.21 -2.46 -17.53
CA ALA A 423 7.17 -1.96 -18.90
C ALA A 423 5.73 -1.85 -19.43
N PHE A 424 4.90 -2.85 -19.18
CA PHE A 424 3.50 -2.85 -19.58
C PHE A 424 2.70 -1.74 -18.91
N ILE A 425 2.85 -1.57 -17.60
CA ILE A 425 2.21 -0.49 -16.84
C ILE A 425 2.66 0.88 -17.33
N ALA A 426 3.96 1.07 -17.59
CA ALA A 426 4.50 2.33 -18.11
C ALA A 426 3.89 2.70 -19.47
N ILE A 427 3.75 1.74 -20.39
CA ILE A 427 3.11 1.95 -21.70
C ILE A 427 1.64 2.38 -21.52
N ILE A 428 0.90 1.70 -20.64
CA ILE A 428 -0.50 2.07 -20.34
C ILE A 428 -0.58 3.47 -19.76
N LEU A 429 0.26 3.82 -18.78
CA LEU A 429 0.27 5.15 -18.16
C LEU A 429 0.61 6.25 -19.18
N ILE A 430 1.56 6.02 -20.09
CA ILE A 430 1.87 6.95 -21.18
C ILE A 430 0.65 7.15 -22.08
N ALA A 431 -0.02 6.07 -22.48
CA ALA A 431 -1.23 6.16 -23.29
C ALA A 431 -2.35 6.95 -22.58
N ILE A 432 -2.54 6.72 -21.27
CA ILE A 432 -3.48 7.48 -20.44
C ILE A 432 -3.11 8.96 -20.43
N VAL A 433 -1.84 9.31 -20.16
CA VAL A 433 -1.38 10.70 -20.10
C VAL A 433 -1.58 11.41 -21.44
N VAL A 434 -1.19 10.78 -22.55
CA VAL A 434 -1.40 11.32 -23.91
C VAL A 434 -2.89 11.56 -24.17
N GLN A 435 -3.74 10.60 -23.80
CA GLN A 435 -5.19 10.74 -23.93
C GLN A 435 -5.74 11.91 -23.08
N GLN A 436 -5.33 12.05 -21.81
CA GLN A 436 -5.79 13.15 -20.96
C GLN A 436 -5.31 14.51 -21.49
N ILE A 437 -4.05 14.62 -21.96
CA ILE A 437 -3.52 15.84 -22.59
C ILE A 437 -4.37 16.25 -23.80
N TRP A 438 -4.73 15.28 -24.65
CA TRP A 438 -5.57 15.51 -25.81
C TRP A 438 -6.94 16.08 -25.43
N TYR A 439 -7.62 15.50 -24.44
CA TYR A 439 -8.92 15.99 -23.98
C TYR A 439 -8.83 17.35 -23.27
N PHE A 440 -7.81 17.59 -22.45
CA PHE A 440 -7.61 18.90 -21.83
C PHE A 440 -7.35 19.99 -22.87
N ARG A 441 -6.67 19.65 -23.96
CA ARG A 441 -6.51 20.53 -25.11
C ARG A 441 -7.84 20.82 -25.77
N LEU A 442 -8.67 19.80 -26.02
CA LEU A 442 -9.99 19.99 -26.64
C LEU A 442 -10.89 20.91 -25.82
N GLU A 443 -10.82 20.84 -24.50
CA GLU A 443 -11.56 21.74 -23.60
C GLU A 443 -10.92 23.12 -23.39
N GLY A 444 -9.74 23.38 -23.97
CA GLY A 444 -9.01 24.65 -23.81
C GLY A 444 -8.40 24.85 -22.41
N ARG A 445 -8.28 23.79 -21.59
CA ARG A 445 -7.79 23.84 -20.20
C ARG A 445 -6.34 23.39 -20.04
N LEU A 446 -5.70 22.90 -21.10
CA LEU A 446 -4.36 22.28 -21.05
C LEU A 446 -3.31 23.17 -20.38
N LEU A 447 -3.20 24.44 -20.77
CA LEU A 447 -2.17 25.35 -20.22
C LEU A 447 -2.28 25.55 -18.70
N ARG A 448 -3.52 25.64 -18.18
CA ARG A 448 -3.78 25.79 -16.74
C ARG A 448 -3.33 24.55 -15.97
N TYR A 449 -3.64 23.36 -16.49
CA TYR A 449 -3.24 22.10 -15.86
C TYR A 449 -1.74 21.82 -16.01
N LEU A 450 -1.12 22.14 -17.14
CA LEU A 450 0.34 22.07 -17.27
C LEU A 450 1.03 22.98 -16.25
N SER A 451 0.51 24.19 -16.02
CA SER A 451 1.05 25.11 -15.01
C SER A 451 0.87 24.54 -13.58
N PHE A 452 -0.30 23.99 -13.27
CA PHE A 452 -0.56 23.32 -11.99
C PHE A 452 0.39 22.15 -11.74
N TYR A 453 0.56 21.27 -12.73
CA TYR A 453 1.48 20.13 -12.63
C TYR A 453 2.95 20.56 -12.61
N ALA A 454 3.32 21.67 -13.26
CA ALA A 454 4.66 22.24 -13.14
C ALA A 454 4.96 22.71 -11.70
N VAL A 455 4.00 23.35 -11.02
CA VAL A 455 4.16 23.75 -9.62
C VAL A 455 4.32 22.52 -8.71
N ILE A 456 3.51 21.49 -8.91
CA ILE A 456 3.65 20.21 -8.20
C ILE A 456 5.03 19.60 -8.44
N LEU A 457 5.49 19.55 -9.70
CA LEU A 457 6.78 18.99 -10.05
C LEU A 457 7.93 19.75 -9.38
N VAL A 458 7.87 21.08 -9.35
CA VAL A 458 8.84 21.90 -8.61
C VAL A 458 8.83 21.54 -7.12
N GLY A 459 7.65 21.39 -6.50
CA GLY A 459 7.54 20.94 -5.11
C GLY A 459 8.18 19.57 -4.87
N ILE A 460 7.96 18.61 -5.76
CA ILE A 460 8.59 17.27 -5.69
C ILE A 460 10.12 17.37 -5.86
N ILE A 461 10.61 18.19 -6.79
CA ILE A 461 12.05 18.43 -6.96
C ILE A 461 12.65 19.02 -5.69
N VAL A 462 12.00 20.01 -5.07
CA VAL A 462 12.44 20.58 -3.80
C VAL A 462 12.52 19.49 -2.73
N CYS A 463 11.49 18.64 -2.60
CA CYS A 463 11.49 17.50 -1.68
C CYS A 463 12.67 16.54 -1.91
N ILE A 464 13.00 16.24 -3.17
CA ILE A 464 14.14 15.36 -3.53
C ILE A 464 15.49 16.01 -3.17
N CYS A 465 15.59 17.33 -3.24
CA CYS A 465 16.82 18.07 -2.95
C CYS A 465 17.13 18.23 -1.45
N ILE A 466 16.24 17.80 -0.55
CA ILE A 466 16.48 17.92 0.90
C ILE A 466 17.40 16.77 1.36
N PRO A 467 18.60 17.06 1.90
CA PRO A 467 19.54 16.02 2.31
C PRO A 467 19.02 15.24 3.53
N GLY A 468 19.28 13.93 3.56
CA GLY A 468 18.89 13.03 4.65
C GLY A 468 17.41 12.59 4.65
N LEU A 469 16.64 13.01 3.64
CA LEU A 469 15.27 12.57 3.41
C LEU A 469 15.13 11.97 2.02
N ASN A 470 14.27 10.96 1.92
CA ASN A 470 13.95 10.27 0.70
C ASN A 470 12.47 10.43 0.38
N LEU A 471 12.18 10.54 -0.90
CA LEU A 471 10.82 10.65 -1.41
C LEU A 471 10.15 9.28 -1.44
N ARG A 472 9.09 9.09 -0.64
CA ARG A 472 8.22 7.90 -0.70
C ARG A 472 6.82 8.30 -1.13
N ILE A 473 6.46 7.93 -2.35
CA ILE A 473 5.14 8.24 -2.88
C ILE A 473 4.20 7.06 -2.62
N HIS A 474 3.43 7.17 -1.54
CA HIS A 474 2.32 6.26 -1.25
C HIS A 474 1.18 6.40 -2.27
N HIS A 475 0.40 5.34 -2.49
CA HIS A 475 -0.69 5.34 -3.48
C HIS A 475 -1.77 6.39 -3.21
N TYR A 476 -2.02 6.76 -1.95
CA TYR A 476 -2.94 7.87 -1.64
C TYR A 476 -2.39 9.23 -2.11
N ILE A 477 -1.07 9.42 -2.12
CA ILE A 477 -0.42 10.64 -2.64
C ILE A 477 -0.57 10.66 -4.16
N LEU A 478 -0.35 9.52 -4.84
CA LEU A 478 -0.61 9.41 -6.28
C LEU A 478 -2.05 9.82 -6.61
N ALA A 479 -3.03 9.39 -5.82
CA ALA A 479 -4.41 9.79 -6.00
C ALA A 479 -4.62 11.31 -5.87
N ILE A 480 -4.02 11.95 -4.85
CA ILE A 480 -4.07 13.42 -4.69
C ILE A 480 -3.50 14.14 -5.92
N LEU A 481 -2.38 13.65 -6.44
CA LEU A 481 -1.70 14.25 -7.59
C LEU A 481 -2.48 14.05 -8.91
N LEU A 482 -3.08 12.87 -9.10
CA LEU A 482 -3.63 12.46 -10.40
C LEU A 482 -5.14 12.72 -10.57
N ILE A 483 -5.93 12.78 -9.49
CA ILE A 483 -7.38 13.07 -9.58
C ILE A 483 -7.68 14.37 -10.35
N PRO A 484 -6.97 15.50 -10.17
CA PRO A 484 -7.18 16.71 -10.96
C PRO A 484 -7.08 16.47 -12.47
N GLY A 485 -6.19 15.59 -12.89
CA GLY A 485 -5.96 15.16 -14.27
C GLY A 485 -7.12 14.37 -14.88
N THR A 486 -8.12 13.98 -14.09
CA THR A 486 -9.29 13.21 -14.54
C THR A 486 -10.58 14.06 -14.58
N SER A 487 -10.49 15.39 -14.48
CA SER A 487 -11.64 16.30 -14.35
C SER A 487 -12.48 16.53 -15.63
N MET A 488 -12.45 15.59 -16.58
CA MET A 488 -13.14 15.66 -17.87
C MET A 488 -14.23 14.58 -17.92
N GLN A 489 -15.37 14.90 -18.51
CA GLN A 489 -16.49 13.95 -18.58
C GLN A 489 -16.32 13.00 -19.77
N THR A 490 -15.35 12.10 -19.65
CA THR A 490 -15.09 11.00 -20.59
C THR A 490 -15.17 9.66 -19.85
N ARG A 491 -15.47 8.57 -20.56
CA ARG A 491 -15.54 7.22 -19.97
C ARG A 491 -14.23 6.80 -19.29
N PRO A 492 -13.05 6.97 -19.92
CA PRO A 492 -11.79 6.67 -19.26
C PRO A 492 -11.58 7.50 -17.99
N SER A 493 -11.87 8.80 -18.03
CA SER A 493 -11.75 9.66 -16.85
C SER A 493 -12.66 9.21 -15.70
N LEU A 494 -13.87 8.69 -15.96
CA LEU A 494 -14.71 8.09 -14.91
C LEU A 494 -14.02 6.89 -14.24
N LEU A 495 -13.45 5.99 -15.03
CA LEU A 495 -12.75 4.80 -14.52
C LEU A 495 -11.50 5.18 -13.72
N TYR A 496 -10.63 6.03 -14.28
CA TYR A 496 -9.39 6.46 -13.63
C TYR A 496 -9.69 7.21 -12.33
N GLN A 497 -10.69 8.09 -12.34
CA GLN A 497 -11.10 8.81 -11.15
C GLN A 497 -11.64 7.89 -10.05
N GLY A 498 -12.43 6.88 -10.43
CA GLY A 498 -12.86 5.82 -9.52
C GLY A 498 -11.68 5.10 -8.89
N ILE A 499 -10.79 4.52 -9.70
CA ILE A 499 -9.61 3.78 -9.23
C ILE A 499 -8.75 4.63 -8.29
N LEU A 500 -8.43 5.87 -8.68
CA LEU A 500 -7.62 6.78 -7.86
C LEU A 500 -8.31 7.12 -6.53
N LEU A 501 -9.63 7.36 -6.53
CA LEU A 501 -10.37 7.59 -5.29
C LEU A 501 -10.36 6.35 -4.38
N GLY A 502 -10.50 5.15 -4.96
CA GLY A 502 -10.38 3.90 -4.24
C GLY A 502 -9.00 3.73 -3.59
N LEU A 503 -7.92 3.99 -4.34
CA LEU A 503 -6.55 3.96 -3.83
C LEU A 503 -6.35 4.97 -2.69
N PHE A 504 -6.91 6.17 -2.81
CA PHE A 504 -6.89 7.15 -1.72
C PHE A 504 -7.59 6.63 -0.47
N ILE A 505 -8.80 6.08 -0.62
CA ILE A 505 -9.57 5.53 0.50
C ILE A 505 -8.80 4.39 1.17
N ASN A 506 -8.28 3.42 0.40
CA ASN A 506 -7.51 2.32 0.95
C ASN A 506 -6.27 2.80 1.71
N GLY A 507 -5.46 3.66 1.09
CA GLY A 507 -4.23 4.15 1.69
C GLY A 507 -4.48 4.86 3.03
N ILE A 508 -5.47 5.76 3.08
CA ILE A 508 -5.77 6.50 4.31
C ILE A 508 -6.49 5.62 5.34
N ALA A 509 -7.45 4.78 4.95
CA ALA A 509 -8.19 3.95 5.89
C ALA A 509 -7.27 2.91 6.58
N ARG A 510 -6.35 2.28 5.84
CA ARG A 510 -5.41 1.26 6.36
C ARG A 510 -4.18 1.86 7.02
N TRP A 511 -3.52 2.82 6.39
CA TRP A 511 -2.20 3.33 6.84
C TRP A 511 -2.27 4.72 7.45
N GLY A 512 -3.27 5.53 7.11
CA GLY A 512 -3.37 6.93 7.52
C GLY A 512 -2.56 7.85 6.63
N PHE A 513 -2.31 9.08 7.09
CA PHE A 513 -1.53 10.09 6.38
C PHE A 513 -0.04 9.94 6.71
N ASP A 514 0.61 8.94 6.10
CA ASP A 514 2.05 8.74 6.24
C ASP A 514 2.85 9.89 5.60
N SER A 515 4.13 10.04 5.94
CA SER A 515 4.96 11.10 5.39
C SER A 515 5.32 10.87 3.91
N LEU A 516 5.33 11.94 3.12
CA LEU A 516 5.90 11.97 1.77
C LEU A 516 7.44 11.88 1.81
N LEU A 517 8.04 12.40 2.87
CA LEU A 517 9.49 12.44 3.09
C LEU A 517 9.85 11.58 4.30
N GLN A 518 10.62 10.52 4.08
CA GLN A 518 11.03 9.59 5.12
C GLN A 518 12.55 9.54 5.20
N THR A 519 13.10 9.32 6.39
CA THR A 519 14.53 9.10 6.57
C THR A 519 14.93 7.73 6.01
N ASP A 520 16.21 7.52 5.73
CA ASP A 520 16.74 6.20 5.35
C ASP A 520 16.32 5.11 6.35
N ALA A 521 16.36 5.44 7.64
CA ALA A 521 15.95 4.53 8.72
C ALA A 521 14.47 4.13 8.65
N ALA A 522 13.57 5.08 8.34
CA ALA A 522 12.13 4.81 8.22
C ALA A 522 11.78 4.06 6.92
N LEU A 523 12.57 4.21 5.85
CA LEU A 523 12.38 3.48 4.59
C LEU A 523 12.82 2.03 4.66
N LEU A 524 13.95 1.78 5.31
CA LEU A 524 14.55 0.45 5.36
C LEU A 524 13.74 -0.49 6.27
N ASP A 525 13.02 0.02 7.27
CA ASP A 525 12.31 -0.79 8.27
C ASP A 525 13.25 -1.87 8.86
N ASP A 526 13.07 -3.14 8.52
CA ASP A 526 13.95 -4.25 8.90
C ASP A 526 14.80 -4.83 7.75
N ALA A 527 14.95 -4.11 6.64
CA ALA A 527 15.84 -4.44 5.52
C ALA A 527 17.32 -4.25 5.86
N GLN A 528 18.20 -4.88 5.05
CA GLN A 528 19.66 -4.86 5.22
C GLN A 528 20.25 -3.48 4.87
N HIS A 529 21.17 -2.95 5.70
CA HIS A 529 21.81 -1.64 5.53
C HIS A 529 23.12 -1.68 4.73
N ASN A 530 23.64 -2.88 4.43
CA ASN A 530 25.00 -3.08 3.90
C ASN A 530 26.08 -2.41 4.76
N SER A 531 25.88 -2.45 6.07
CA SER A 531 26.84 -1.97 7.06
C SER A 531 28.12 -2.83 7.09
N LYS A 532 29.18 -2.31 7.73
CA LYS A 532 30.40 -3.10 7.95
C LYS A 532 30.07 -4.36 8.77
N LEU A 533 30.63 -5.48 8.34
CA LEU A 533 30.41 -6.78 8.98
C LEU A 533 31.64 -7.20 9.79
N PRO A 534 31.47 -7.85 10.95
CA PRO A 534 32.58 -8.40 11.70
C PRO A 534 33.39 -9.42 10.91
N THR A 535 34.71 -9.29 10.94
CA THR A 535 35.67 -10.32 10.49
C THR A 535 36.22 -11.03 11.71
N LEU A 536 36.04 -12.34 11.77
CA LEU A 536 36.42 -13.15 12.92
C LEU A 536 37.79 -13.80 12.72
N LEU A 537 38.49 -14.02 13.82
CA LEU A 537 39.64 -14.93 13.84
C LEU A 537 39.14 -16.38 13.81
N PRO A 538 39.95 -17.34 13.32
CA PRO A 538 39.60 -18.76 13.35
C PRO A 538 39.18 -19.20 14.76
N PRO A 539 38.00 -19.85 14.92
CA PRO A 539 37.51 -20.22 16.23
C PRO A 539 38.34 -21.34 16.86
N ALA A 540 38.53 -21.28 18.18
CA ALA A 540 39.13 -22.36 18.93
C ALA A 540 38.05 -23.38 19.32
N ILE A 541 38.16 -24.61 18.82
CA ILE A 541 37.20 -25.70 19.08
C ILE A 541 37.84 -26.72 20.01
N LYS A 542 37.16 -27.04 21.12
CA LYS A 542 37.52 -28.16 21.98
C LYS A 542 36.39 -29.18 21.94
N LEU A 543 36.65 -30.31 21.29
CA LEU A 543 35.70 -31.42 21.24
C LEU A 543 35.89 -32.31 22.46
N SER A 544 34.78 -32.66 23.11
CA SER A 544 34.80 -33.66 24.17
C SER A 544 34.93 -35.05 23.59
N THR A 545 35.89 -35.82 24.09
CA THR A 545 36.02 -37.25 23.75
C THR A 545 34.97 -38.06 24.52
N ALA A 546 34.39 -39.07 23.87
CA ALA A 546 33.31 -39.92 24.39
C ALA A 546 33.56 -40.60 25.77
N ALA A 547 34.78 -40.51 26.31
CA ALA A 547 35.17 -41.02 27.62
C ALA A 547 34.99 -40.01 28.78
N THR A 548 34.54 -38.78 28.53
CA THR A 548 34.36 -37.74 29.56
C THR A 548 32.99 -37.07 29.46
N THR A 549 32.36 -36.78 30.59
CA THR A 549 31.12 -35.98 30.75
C THR A 549 31.29 -34.50 30.40
N SER A 550 32.30 -34.14 29.60
CA SER A 550 32.63 -32.75 29.27
C SER A 550 31.84 -32.25 28.07
N ASN A 551 31.46 -30.97 28.07
CA ASN A 551 30.80 -30.31 26.95
C ASN A 551 31.82 -29.97 25.86
N SER A 552 31.45 -30.17 24.60
CA SER A 552 32.22 -29.60 23.49
C SER A 552 32.00 -28.09 23.45
N ASN A 553 33.03 -27.30 23.16
CA ASN A 553 32.89 -25.85 23.08
C ASN A 553 33.58 -25.25 21.85
N ILE A 554 33.07 -24.09 21.45
CA ILE A 554 33.62 -23.25 20.40
C ILE A 554 33.80 -21.84 20.94
N THR A 555 34.99 -21.28 20.76
CA THR A 555 35.33 -19.93 21.24
C THR A 555 35.67 -19.03 20.06
N PHE A 556 34.92 -17.94 19.93
CA PHE A 556 35.13 -16.90 18.95
C PHE A 556 35.86 -15.72 19.58
N THR A 557 36.82 -15.18 18.85
CA THR A 557 37.52 -13.93 19.19
C THR A 557 37.61 -13.06 17.95
N TRP A 558 37.71 -11.76 18.16
CA TRP A 558 37.78 -10.77 17.09
C TRP A 558 38.85 -9.71 17.40
N PRO A 559 39.39 -9.04 16.36
CA PRO A 559 40.33 -7.94 16.53
C PRO A 559 39.73 -6.75 17.29
N ASP A 560 40.57 -5.77 17.64
CA ASP A 560 40.12 -4.50 18.21
C ASP A 560 39.09 -3.82 17.29
N LEU A 561 37.99 -3.35 17.87
CA LEU A 561 36.93 -2.67 17.15
C LEU A 561 37.38 -1.26 16.76
N GLU A 562 36.96 -0.79 15.59
CA GLU A 562 37.09 0.62 15.21
C GLU A 562 36.32 1.50 16.21
N THR A 563 36.78 2.74 16.43
CA THR A 563 36.17 3.69 17.38
C THR A 563 34.70 4.04 17.08
N SER A 564 34.18 3.62 15.94
CA SER A 564 32.78 3.79 15.54
C SER A 564 31.85 2.67 16.02
N PHE A 565 32.35 1.64 16.68
CA PHE A 565 31.57 0.51 17.17
C PHE A 565 31.77 0.29 18.67
N ASP A 566 30.66 0.13 19.37
CA ASP A 566 30.64 0.01 20.83
C ASP A 566 30.63 -1.45 21.31
N GLY A 567 30.43 -2.42 20.41
CA GLY A 567 30.40 -3.84 20.76
C GLY A 567 30.08 -4.81 19.61
N VAL A 568 29.90 -6.08 19.97
CA VAL A 568 29.51 -7.18 19.08
C VAL A 568 28.31 -7.94 19.65
N SER A 569 27.34 -8.25 18.78
CA SER A 569 26.22 -9.14 19.08
C SER A 569 26.31 -10.43 18.28
N ILE A 570 25.92 -11.54 18.89
CA ILE A 570 26.01 -12.88 18.30
C ILE A 570 24.66 -13.59 18.39
N LEU A 571 24.20 -14.06 17.24
CA LEU A 571 23.07 -14.98 17.13
C LEU A 571 23.57 -16.42 17.08
N VAL A 572 22.89 -17.29 17.81
CA VAL A 572 23.00 -18.75 17.64
C VAL A 572 21.61 -19.26 17.30
N ASN A 573 21.46 -19.91 16.13
CA ASN A 573 20.19 -20.42 15.62
C ASN A 573 19.08 -19.35 15.57
N ASP A 574 19.44 -18.16 15.08
CA ASP A 574 18.54 -16.99 14.96
C ASP A 574 18.03 -16.42 16.31
N VAL A 575 18.68 -16.78 17.43
CA VAL A 575 18.42 -16.24 18.78
C VAL A 575 19.61 -15.42 19.26
N GLU A 576 19.38 -14.21 19.76
CA GLU A 576 20.47 -13.38 20.32
C GLU A 576 20.96 -13.99 21.63
N ARG A 577 22.19 -14.51 21.64
CA ARG A 577 22.77 -15.21 22.80
C ARG A 577 23.81 -14.37 23.52
N PHE A 578 24.42 -13.40 22.85
CA PHE A 578 25.50 -12.62 23.40
C PHE A 578 25.50 -11.19 22.87
N ARG A 579 25.82 -10.27 23.78
CA ARG A 579 26.15 -8.87 23.51
C ARG A 579 27.35 -8.54 24.37
N GLY A 580 28.44 -8.10 23.77
CA GLY A 580 29.64 -7.69 24.48
C GLY A 580 30.02 -6.27 24.08
N PHE A 581 30.10 -5.38 25.05
CA PHE A 581 30.56 -4.02 24.84
C PHE A 581 32.06 -3.92 25.08
N VAL A 582 32.71 -2.96 24.41
CA VAL A 582 34.16 -2.71 24.58
C VAL A 582 34.50 -2.34 26.02
N ASP A 583 33.58 -1.70 26.73
CA ASP A 583 33.77 -1.23 28.10
C ASP A 583 33.50 -2.31 29.18
N ASP A 584 33.05 -3.52 28.80
CA ASP A 584 32.67 -4.58 29.74
C ASP A 584 33.89 -5.42 30.21
N GLU A 585 34.32 -5.24 31.46
CA GLU A 585 35.32 -6.10 32.14
C GLU A 585 34.70 -7.46 32.56
N PRO A 586 35.45 -8.60 32.56
CA PRO A 586 36.91 -8.73 32.54
C PRO A 586 37.53 -9.03 31.17
N ARG A 587 36.76 -8.94 30.08
CA ARG A 587 37.26 -9.25 28.72
C ARG A 587 37.19 -8.07 27.76
N ASN A 588 36.74 -6.89 28.16
CA ASN A 588 36.42 -5.76 27.27
C ASN A 588 35.49 -6.20 26.13
N GLY A 589 34.55 -7.10 26.46
CA GLY A 589 33.71 -7.79 25.48
C GLY A 589 34.42 -8.75 24.52
N ARG A 590 35.74 -8.99 24.66
CA ARG A 590 36.58 -9.77 23.71
C ARG A 590 36.44 -11.27 23.93
N GLY A 591 35.42 -11.81 23.29
CA GLY A 591 35.33 -13.23 23.01
C GLY A 591 34.11 -13.90 23.61
N PHE A 592 33.55 -14.82 22.83
CA PHE A 592 32.33 -15.55 23.12
C PHE A 592 32.61 -17.04 23.08
N MET A 593 32.28 -17.73 24.17
CA MET A 593 32.38 -19.18 24.26
C MET A 593 30.97 -19.77 24.26
N TRP A 594 30.71 -20.68 23.33
CA TRP A 594 29.47 -21.44 23.24
C TRP A 594 29.74 -22.91 23.57
N GLU A 595 28.91 -23.49 24.43
CA GLU A 595 28.99 -24.89 24.81
C GLU A 595 27.83 -25.68 24.20
N ARG A 596 28.16 -26.80 23.55
CA ARG A 596 27.18 -27.75 23.05
C ARG A 596 26.87 -28.77 24.12
N GLN A 597 25.58 -28.94 24.41
CA GLN A 597 25.13 -29.96 25.35
C GLN A 597 25.49 -31.37 24.84
N PRO A 598 25.88 -32.30 25.74
CA PRO A 598 26.20 -33.67 25.34
C PRO A 598 25.00 -34.36 24.69
N GLY A 599 25.22 -35.04 23.57
CA GLY A 599 24.17 -35.77 22.83
C GLY A 599 23.37 -34.93 21.83
N LEU A 600 23.66 -33.63 21.68
CA LEU A 600 23.03 -32.78 20.68
C LEU A 600 23.68 -32.99 19.29
N ASP A 601 23.10 -33.88 18.47
CA ASP A 601 23.60 -34.20 17.11
C ASP A 601 22.97 -33.29 16.04
N VAL A 602 23.18 -31.97 16.17
CA VAL A 602 22.61 -30.96 15.26
C VAL A 602 23.65 -29.94 14.81
N ASN A 603 23.38 -29.28 13.68
CA ASN A 603 24.18 -28.15 13.23
C ASN A 603 23.83 -26.90 14.06
N GLU A 604 24.79 -26.03 14.34
CA GLU A 604 24.54 -24.75 15.03
C GLU A 604 25.01 -23.59 14.16
N TYR A 605 24.13 -22.61 13.96
CA TYR A 605 24.34 -21.50 13.03
C TYR A 605 24.67 -20.22 13.78
N PHE A 606 25.83 -19.64 13.50
CA PHE A 606 26.35 -18.44 14.16
C PHE A 606 26.32 -17.24 13.22
N ARG A 607 25.85 -16.10 13.71
CA ARG A 607 25.86 -14.83 12.97
C ARG A 607 26.36 -13.71 13.86
N PHE A 608 27.08 -12.76 13.29
CA PHE A 608 27.79 -11.73 14.04
C PHE A 608 27.42 -10.35 13.50
N ALA A 609 27.21 -9.39 14.39
CA ALA A 609 26.96 -7.99 14.03
C ALA A 609 27.75 -7.05 14.94
N PHE A 610 28.16 -5.91 14.40
CA PHE A 610 28.63 -4.80 15.22
C PHE A 610 27.47 -4.07 15.88
N MET A 611 27.79 -3.35 16.95
CA MET A 611 26.85 -2.53 17.71
C MET A 611 27.26 -1.06 17.73
N GLN A 612 26.26 -0.19 17.69
CA GLN A 612 26.36 1.25 17.95
C GLN A 612 25.34 1.62 19.02
N GLY A 613 25.82 2.02 20.19
CA GLY A 613 25.07 2.05 21.43
C GLY A 613 24.37 0.71 21.66
N THR A 614 23.07 0.76 21.92
CA THR A 614 22.24 -0.44 22.11
C THR A 614 21.68 -1.01 20.81
N ALA A 615 21.98 -0.44 19.64
CA ALA A 615 21.49 -0.94 18.36
C ALA A 615 22.52 -1.86 17.70
N THR A 616 22.06 -2.98 17.15
CA THR A 616 22.88 -3.85 16.30
C THR A 616 22.76 -3.43 14.83
N LEU A 617 23.85 -3.60 14.09
CA LEU A 617 23.91 -3.39 12.65
C LEU A 617 23.55 -4.69 11.90
N ASP A 618 23.96 -4.84 10.64
CA ASP A 618 23.65 -6.06 9.88
C ASP A 618 24.42 -7.27 10.41
N TYR A 619 23.75 -8.41 10.45
CA TYR A 619 24.37 -9.68 10.76
C TYR A 619 25.01 -10.30 9.52
N THR A 620 26.18 -10.91 9.69
CA THR A 620 26.82 -11.77 8.70
C THR A 620 25.91 -12.91 8.25
N LYS A 621 26.20 -13.53 7.11
CA LYS A 621 25.67 -14.88 6.83
C LYS A 621 26.10 -15.88 7.91
N ALA A 622 25.39 -17.01 7.97
CA ALA A 622 25.63 -18.00 9.00
C ALA A 622 26.97 -18.71 8.74
N GLY A 623 27.83 -18.73 9.75
CA GLY A 623 28.85 -19.76 9.88
C GLY A 623 28.21 -20.98 10.57
N THR A 624 28.70 -22.17 10.26
CA THR A 624 28.09 -23.41 10.76
C THR A 624 29.08 -24.19 11.59
N TRP A 625 28.74 -24.44 12.86
CA TRP A 625 29.41 -25.47 13.65
C TRP A 625 28.64 -26.78 13.44
N THR A 626 29.22 -27.67 12.63
CA THR A 626 28.53 -28.88 12.19
C THR A 626 28.32 -29.85 13.35
N LYS A 627 27.40 -30.79 13.16
CA LYS A 627 27.19 -31.91 14.09
C LYS A 627 28.48 -32.70 14.38
N ASP A 628 29.35 -32.85 13.38
CA ASP A 628 30.67 -33.50 13.50
C ASP A 628 31.73 -32.63 14.22
N GLY A 629 31.35 -31.43 14.68
CA GLY A 629 32.22 -30.52 15.41
C GLY A 629 33.15 -29.68 14.55
N LYS A 630 32.95 -29.64 13.23
CA LYS A 630 33.76 -28.84 12.29
C LYS A 630 33.18 -27.44 12.11
N TRP A 631 34.03 -26.43 11.95
CA TRP A 631 33.61 -25.08 11.59
C TRP A 631 33.60 -24.89 10.07
N VAL A 632 32.49 -24.39 9.55
CA VAL A 632 32.33 -23.93 8.17
C VAL A 632 32.18 -22.41 8.21
N GLU A 633 33.08 -21.71 7.53
CA GLU A 633 33.07 -20.25 7.48
C GLU A 633 31.81 -19.70 6.82
N MET A 634 31.40 -18.52 7.28
CA MET A 634 30.27 -17.79 6.72
C MET A 634 30.57 -17.30 5.31
N ALA A 635 29.56 -17.38 4.43
CA ALA A 635 29.61 -16.75 3.12
C ALA A 635 29.68 -15.21 3.25
N PRO A 636 30.21 -14.50 2.24
CA PRO A 636 30.26 -13.04 2.27
C PRO A 636 28.85 -12.41 2.20
N GLY A 637 28.73 -11.24 2.83
CA GLY A 637 27.54 -10.39 2.79
C GLY A 637 26.64 -10.47 4.04
N PRO A 638 25.68 -9.54 4.15
CA PRO A 638 24.73 -9.52 5.25
C PRO A 638 23.65 -10.58 5.06
N SER A 639 22.88 -10.83 6.12
CA SER A 639 21.77 -11.80 6.10
C SER A 639 20.48 -11.31 6.74
N ARG A 640 20.57 -10.44 7.76
CA ARG A 640 19.42 -9.91 8.48
C ARG A 640 19.80 -8.68 9.31
N ARG A 641 18.84 -7.78 9.55
CA ARG A 641 18.96 -6.61 10.44
C ARG A 641 18.07 -6.74 11.70
N VAL A 642 18.33 -5.89 12.70
CA VAL A 642 17.49 -5.59 13.87
C VAL A 642 16.83 -4.23 13.71
N ARG A 643 15.55 -4.10 14.09
CA ARG A 643 14.87 -2.81 14.13
C ARG A 643 15.48 -1.98 15.27
N ARG A 644 15.87 -0.73 15.01
CA ARG A 644 16.19 0.23 16.08
C ARG A 644 14.91 0.45 16.90
N GLU A 645 14.97 0.42 18.22
CA GLU A 645 13.83 0.73 19.10
C GLU A 645 13.19 2.08 18.69
N GLU A 646 12.07 2.00 17.97
CA GLU A 646 11.07 3.05 17.92
C GLU A 646 9.85 2.49 18.66
N ARG A 647 9.45 3.18 19.73
CA ARG A 647 8.27 2.86 20.53
C ARG A 647 7.05 2.70 19.61
N GLY A 648 6.54 1.48 19.48
CA GLY A 648 5.30 1.20 18.76
C GLY A 648 5.43 0.05 17.78
N GLY A 649 5.18 -1.16 18.25
CA GLY A 649 5.05 -2.38 17.45
C GLY A 649 4.59 -3.51 18.36
N GLY A 650 3.29 -3.80 18.34
CA GLY A 650 2.63 -4.67 19.31
C GLY A 650 3.12 -6.11 19.24
N VAL A 651 3.68 -6.58 20.36
CA VAL A 651 3.85 -7.99 20.66
C VAL A 651 2.52 -8.51 21.20
N LEU A 652 1.99 -9.60 20.63
CA LEU A 652 0.90 -10.35 21.26
C LEU A 652 1.48 -11.10 22.45
N GLY A 653 1.39 -10.48 23.63
CA GLY A 653 1.98 -11.02 24.87
C GLY A 653 1.61 -10.25 26.14
N GLU A 654 1.10 -9.02 26.06
CA GLU A 654 0.54 -8.34 27.23
C GLU A 654 -0.92 -8.75 27.46
N ALA A 655 -1.11 -9.99 27.92
CA ALA A 655 -2.32 -10.36 28.64
C ALA A 655 -2.08 -10.07 30.13
N ARG A 656 -2.82 -9.10 30.67
CA ARG A 656 -3.08 -9.02 32.12
C ARG A 656 -4.28 -9.87 32.46
#